data_AF-A0A949RTD4-F1
#
_entry.id   AF-A0A949RTD4-F1
#
_cell.length_a   1.000
_cell.length_b   1.000
_cell.length_c   1.000
_cell.angle_alpha   90.00
_cell.angle_beta   90.00
_cell.angle_gamma   90.00
#
_symmetry.space_group_name_H-M   'P 1'
#
loop_
_entity.id
_entity.type
_entity.pdbx_description
1 polymer ?
#
loop_
_entity_poly.entity_id
_entity_poly.type
_entity_poly.pdbx_seq_one_letter_code
_entity_poly.pdbx_strand_id
1 'polypeptide(L)'
;MTTRITGGFWRDRLDVNARRAIFHQWDQLEASGCIENFRIAAGEVEGFREGWFFADSDAHKWLDAASRILASFPSPELAAHIDAFISLLARAQQPDGYLFTYNQIHFPDTRWTNLQIEHELYCHGHLIEAGVSHYQATGRADLLEIVRRAADRIVEDFRGKDAKHTPGHEEIEIALLRLYQITRHQPYLEMARQFIEQRGRDPFFALSLLKQNFSVEARGKYVKQKKQEYLAAHPDFKPFQLPPGNVAKKPWNATLRWNINALSGKYFQQHAPVRKQTAPVGHSVRFAYLETAIAMLARETGDQTLVPALERAWERMATRRMYVTGGIGSLPAIEGFGNDYELDPEYAYAETCAALGSMLWNWEMAQLTGEAKYSDLFEWQLYNAAAVGMGMDGDAYLYNNPLACRGGVTRKPWYAVPCCPSNLSRAWADIGKYIFSSNQNELWIHQYISSQHETNFAKLELHSDLPWNGNVRIKIESPAEFPLHLRLPSWSESPQVKLNGEPIAQNAISLAPPARASMRSAQLRSVFLSLARAWSPADLLELTFDMPIQLRRAHPKVKGHADKVAISRGPLVYCLESADNPNVDIFNAKVNTASLRPTFDASILGGIMKIEARSADGQPLTFIPYHLWGNRGASTMTVWVNA
;
A
#
# COMPACT_ATOMS: atom_id res chain seq x y z
N MET A 1 8.56 5.68 -21.88
CA MET A 1 9.18 6.12 -20.62
C MET A 1 9.63 4.89 -19.87
N THR A 2 10.89 4.82 -19.47
CA THR A 2 11.48 3.68 -18.75
C THR A 2 12.28 4.18 -17.56
N THR A 3 12.07 3.56 -16.39
CA THR A 3 12.81 3.85 -15.16
C THR A 3 13.44 2.57 -14.65
N ARG A 4 14.74 2.60 -14.37
CA ARG A 4 15.46 1.49 -13.74
C ARG A 4 16.13 1.98 -12.47
N ILE A 5 15.82 1.35 -11.34
CA ILE A 5 16.52 1.62 -10.07
C ILE A 5 17.92 1.00 -10.15
N THR A 6 18.95 1.80 -9.87
CA THR A 6 20.36 1.42 -10.09
C THR A 6 21.14 1.10 -8.83
N GLY A 7 20.71 1.59 -7.66
CA GLY A 7 21.46 1.40 -6.41
C GLY A 7 20.76 1.92 -5.15
N GLY A 8 21.48 1.87 -4.03
CA GLY A 8 21.02 2.38 -2.73
C GLY A 8 19.97 1.50 -2.04
N PHE A 9 19.39 2.03 -0.96
CA PHE A 9 18.49 1.31 -0.05
C PHE A 9 17.38 0.53 -0.77
N TRP A 10 16.69 1.15 -1.73
CA TRP A 10 15.60 0.47 -2.44
C TRP A 10 16.10 -0.60 -3.40
N ARG A 11 17.29 -0.46 -4.00
CA ARG A 11 17.85 -1.52 -4.84
C ARG A 11 18.05 -2.81 -4.05
N ASP A 12 18.55 -2.71 -2.83
CA ASP A 12 18.76 -3.85 -1.93
C ASP A 12 17.42 -4.50 -1.55
N ARG A 13 16.40 -3.69 -1.24
CA ARG A 13 15.05 -4.19 -0.94
C ARG A 13 14.40 -4.88 -2.14
N LEU A 14 14.64 -4.38 -3.36
CA LEU A 14 14.19 -5.03 -4.59
C LEU A 14 14.91 -6.36 -4.85
N ASP A 15 16.21 -6.45 -4.56
CA ASP A 15 16.94 -7.71 -4.65
C ASP A 15 16.38 -8.76 -3.69
N VAL A 16 16.14 -8.39 -2.42
CA VAL A 16 15.51 -9.31 -1.44
C VAL A 16 14.13 -9.75 -1.91
N ASN A 17 13.33 -8.81 -2.43
CA ASN A 17 12.01 -9.11 -2.96
C ASN A 17 12.05 -10.11 -4.11
N ALA A 18 12.93 -9.87 -5.09
CA ALA A 18 13.05 -10.66 -6.31
C ALA A 18 13.71 -12.03 -6.11
N ARG A 19 14.63 -12.14 -5.14
CA ARG A 19 15.45 -13.35 -4.94
C ARG A 19 14.97 -14.24 -3.80
N ARG A 20 14.14 -13.73 -2.89
CA ARG A 20 13.71 -14.47 -1.70
C ARG A 20 12.22 -14.33 -1.40
N ALA A 21 11.71 -13.11 -1.26
CA ALA A 21 10.33 -12.91 -0.82
C ALA A 21 9.31 -13.54 -1.77
N ILE A 22 9.49 -13.36 -3.09
CA ILE A 22 8.54 -13.88 -4.08
C ILE A 22 8.47 -15.41 -4.11
N PHE A 23 9.59 -16.11 -3.87
CA PHE A 23 9.63 -17.58 -3.83
C PHE A 23 9.07 -18.11 -2.51
N HIS A 24 9.45 -17.50 -1.37
CA HIS A 24 8.83 -17.83 -0.08
C HIS A 24 7.31 -17.66 -0.11
N GLN A 25 6.81 -16.60 -0.75
CA GLN A 25 5.37 -16.40 -0.93
C GLN A 25 4.72 -17.53 -1.74
N TRP A 26 5.36 -17.99 -2.83
CA TRP A 26 4.86 -19.12 -3.60
C TRP A 26 4.78 -20.39 -2.73
N ASP A 27 5.83 -20.69 -1.97
CA ASP A 27 5.86 -21.83 -1.06
C ASP A 27 4.74 -21.77 -0.01
N GLN A 28 4.45 -20.57 0.52
CA GLN A 28 3.33 -20.38 1.46
C GLN A 28 1.95 -20.54 0.80
N LEU A 29 1.80 -20.15 -0.48
CA LEU A 29 0.56 -20.33 -1.22
C LEU A 29 0.30 -21.81 -1.52
N GLU A 30 1.34 -22.58 -1.82
CA GLU A 30 1.24 -24.05 -1.94
C GLU A 30 0.93 -24.68 -0.58
N ALA A 31 1.68 -24.31 0.47
CA ALA A 31 1.53 -24.88 1.82
C ALA A 31 0.18 -24.56 2.49
N SER A 32 -0.50 -23.49 2.09
CA SER A 32 -1.83 -23.12 2.59
C SER A 32 -2.98 -23.74 1.79
N GLY A 33 -2.70 -24.43 0.69
CA GLY A 33 -3.70 -24.98 -0.22
C GLY A 33 -4.31 -23.95 -1.18
N CYS A 34 -3.77 -22.72 -1.21
CA CYS A 34 -4.29 -21.66 -2.07
C CYS A 34 -4.18 -22.03 -3.56
N ILE A 35 -3.03 -22.53 -4.01
CA ILE A 35 -2.84 -22.97 -5.40
C ILE A 35 -3.64 -24.25 -5.68
N GLU A 36 -3.73 -25.16 -4.70
CA GLU A 36 -4.49 -26.41 -4.80
C GLU A 36 -5.97 -26.16 -5.14
N ASN A 37 -6.56 -25.08 -4.60
CA ASN A 37 -7.93 -24.70 -4.92
C ASN A 37 -8.17 -24.49 -6.42
N PHE A 38 -7.17 -23.98 -7.15
CA PHE A 38 -7.26 -23.83 -8.61
C PHE A 38 -7.09 -25.17 -9.33
N ARG A 39 -6.24 -26.08 -8.82
CA ARG A 39 -6.12 -27.46 -9.35
C ARG A 39 -7.41 -28.24 -9.22
N ILE A 40 -8.09 -28.11 -8.08
CA ILE A 40 -9.43 -28.68 -7.85
C ILE A 40 -10.45 -28.06 -8.82
N ALA A 41 -10.47 -26.73 -8.96
CA ALA A 41 -11.39 -26.05 -9.86
C ALA A 41 -11.15 -26.38 -11.35
N ALA A 42 -9.91 -26.71 -11.73
CA ALA A 42 -9.54 -27.20 -13.06
C ALA A 42 -9.86 -28.69 -13.27
N GLY A 43 -10.28 -29.43 -12.23
CA GLY A 43 -10.51 -30.87 -12.29
C GLY A 43 -9.24 -31.70 -12.43
N GLU A 44 -8.07 -31.16 -12.09
CA GLU A 44 -6.78 -31.87 -12.17
C GLU A 44 -6.56 -32.82 -10.99
N VAL A 45 -7.16 -32.49 -9.85
CA VAL A 45 -7.03 -33.23 -8.59
C VAL A 45 -8.38 -33.29 -7.89
N GLU A 46 -8.65 -34.40 -7.19
CA GLU A 46 -9.73 -34.47 -6.21
C GLU A 46 -9.26 -33.85 -4.89
N GLY A 47 -10.10 -33.04 -4.26
CA GLY A 47 -9.71 -32.30 -3.07
C GLY A 47 -10.86 -31.56 -2.42
N PHE A 48 -10.58 -30.95 -1.27
CA PHE A 48 -11.47 -30.02 -0.61
C PHE A 48 -10.81 -28.64 -0.56
N ARG A 49 -11.53 -27.59 -0.95
CA ARG A 49 -11.01 -26.21 -0.95
C ARG A 49 -10.62 -25.77 0.48
N GLU A 50 -9.49 -25.10 0.60
CA GLU A 50 -9.00 -24.52 1.85
C GLU A 50 -8.93 -22.98 1.82
N GLY A 51 -8.88 -22.38 3.00
CA GLY A 51 -8.76 -20.94 3.19
C GLY A 51 -10.09 -20.19 3.26
N TRP A 52 -9.99 -18.87 3.38
CA TRP A 52 -11.15 -17.97 3.33
C TRP A 52 -11.72 -17.91 1.91
N PHE A 53 -12.98 -17.48 1.76
CA PHE A 53 -13.60 -17.34 0.45
C PHE A 53 -12.78 -16.45 -0.52
N PHE A 54 -12.01 -15.47 -0.01
CA PHE A 54 -11.13 -14.60 -0.80
C PHE A 54 -9.70 -15.12 -1.06
N ALA A 55 -9.38 -16.36 -0.68
CA ALA A 55 -8.01 -16.90 -0.78
C ALA A 55 -7.42 -16.80 -2.20
N ASP A 56 -8.25 -16.84 -3.24
CA ASP A 56 -7.86 -16.73 -4.64
C ASP A 56 -7.08 -15.43 -4.91
N SER A 57 -7.46 -14.35 -4.22
CA SER A 57 -6.78 -13.06 -4.34
C SER A 57 -5.31 -13.09 -3.89
N ASP A 58 -4.93 -14.00 -3.00
CA ASP A 58 -3.55 -14.11 -2.52
C ASP A 58 -2.63 -14.62 -3.63
N ALA A 59 -3.11 -15.62 -4.40
CA ALA A 59 -2.42 -16.11 -5.59
C ALA A 59 -2.43 -15.08 -6.73
N HIS A 60 -3.55 -14.37 -6.94
CA HIS A 60 -3.60 -13.30 -7.96
C HIS A 60 -2.62 -12.16 -7.66
N LYS A 61 -2.51 -11.72 -6.40
CA LYS A 61 -1.52 -10.70 -5.99
C LYS A 61 -0.10 -11.20 -6.14
N TRP A 62 0.17 -12.48 -5.88
CA TRP A 62 1.48 -13.07 -6.14
C TRP A 62 1.80 -13.04 -7.63
N LEU A 63 0.86 -13.42 -8.50
CA LEU A 63 1.05 -13.37 -9.96
C LEU A 63 1.29 -11.94 -10.45
N ASP A 64 0.58 -10.96 -9.89
CA ASP A 64 0.80 -9.53 -10.11
C ASP A 64 2.22 -9.11 -9.71
N ALA A 65 2.66 -9.48 -8.50
CA ALA A 65 4.01 -9.19 -8.00
C ALA A 65 5.10 -9.85 -8.85
N ALA A 66 4.97 -11.16 -9.10
CA ALA A 66 5.91 -11.96 -9.87
C ALA A 66 6.11 -11.40 -11.28
N SER A 67 5.01 -11.03 -11.94
CA SER A 67 5.04 -10.41 -13.27
C SER A 67 5.83 -9.10 -13.29
N ARG A 68 5.60 -8.22 -12.31
CA ARG A 68 6.33 -6.94 -12.19
C ARG A 68 7.80 -7.13 -11.87
N ILE A 69 8.10 -8.07 -10.98
CA ILE A 69 9.48 -8.43 -10.62
C ILE A 69 10.22 -8.91 -11.87
N LEU A 70 9.62 -9.82 -12.66
CA LEU A 70 10.24 -10.40 -13.84
C LEU A 70 10.70 -9.35 -14.86
N ALA A 71 9.97 -8.23 -14.99
CA ALA A 71 10.33 -7.13 -15.89
C ALA A 71 11.66 -6.45 -15.53
N SER A 72 11.99 -6.39 -14.24
CA SER A 72 13.25 -5.77 -13.75
C SER A 72 14.31 -6.80 -13.35
N PHE A 73 13.89 -8.04 -13.09
CA PHE A 73 14.70 -9.16 -12.60
C PHE A 73 14.35 -10.44 -13.36
N PRO A 74 14.90 -10.63 -14.57
CA PRO A 74 14.66 -11.86 -15.32
C PRO A 74 15.11 -13.10 -14.52
N SER A 75 14.20 -14.06 -14.36
CA SER A 75 14.45 -15.33 -13.68
C SER A 75 13.70 -16.45 -14.40
N PRO A 76 14.41 -17.44 -14.99
CA PRO A 76 13.75 -18.59 -15.63
C PRO A 76 12.86 -19.39 -14.68
N GLU A 77 13.26 -19.50 -13.42
CA GLU A 77 12.49 -20.18 -12.38
C GLU A 77 11.17 -19.44 -12.08
N LEU A 78 11.25 -18.12 -11.87
CA LEU A 78 10.06 -17.31 -11.64
C LEU A 78 9.11 -17.32 -12.85
N ALA A 79 9.68 -17.25 -14.06
CA ALA A 79 8.90 -17.38 -15.30
C ALA A 79 8.19 -18.73 -15.39
N ALA A 80 8.83 -19.83 -14.99
CA ALA A 80 8.20 -21.15 -14.99
C ALA A 80 7.00 -21.23 -14.01
N HIS A 81 7.12 -20.66 -12.81
CA HIS A 81 5.99 -20.58 -11.87
C HIS A 81 4.84 -19.73 -12.43
N ILE A 82 5.15 -18.57 -13.03
CA ILE A 82 4.17 -17.71 -13.68
C ILE A 82 3.44 -18.47 -14.80
N ASP A 83 4.19 -19.10 -15.70
CA ASP A 83 3.64 -19.81 -16.86
C ASP A 83 2.76 -20.99 -16.44
N ALA A 84 3.23 -21.78 -15.46
CA ALA A 84 2.46 -22.88 -14.90
C ALA A 84 1.14 -22.37 -14.29
N PHE A 85 1.18 -21.26 -13.55
CA PHE A 85 -0.01 -20.71 -12.92
C PHE A 85 -0.98 -20.08 -13.92
N ILE A 86 -0.50 -19.33 -14.93
CA ILE A 86 -1.35 -18.83 -16.02
C ILE A 86 -2.05 -19.99 -16.73
N SER A 87 -1.31 -21.06 -17.02
CA SER A 87 -1.85 -22.26 -17.65
C SER A 87 -2.94 -22.91 -16.79
N LEU A 88 -2.73 -22.98 -15.47
CA LEU A 88 -3.72 -23.48 -14.51
C LEU A 88 -4.98 -22.59 -14.46
N LEU A 89 -4.81 -21.26 -14.41
CA LEU A 89 -5.93 -20.31 -14.43
C LEU A 89 -6.78 -20.47 -15.70
N ALA A 90 -6.14 -20.69 -16.86
CA ALA A 90 -6.84 -20.91 -18.12
C ALA A 90 -7.75 -22.16 -18.08
N ARG A 91 -7.32 -23.23 -17.40
CA ARG A 91 -8.10 -24.47 -17.24
C ARG A 91 -9.16 -24.36 -16.14
N ALA A 92 -8.87 -23.61 -15.07
CA ALA A 92 -9.81 -23.39 -13.98
C ALA A 92 -10.94 -22.41 -14.34
N GLN A 93 -10.73 -21.49 -15.30
CA GLN A 93 -11.72 -20.51 -15.72
C GLN A 93 -12.91 -21.20 -16.43
N GLN A 94 -14.13 -20.88 -16.01
CA GLN A 94 -15.33 -21.40 -16.66
C GLN A 94 -15.46 -20.91 -18.12
N PRO A 95 -16.19 -21.64 -19.00
CA PRO A 95 -16.35 -21.25 -20.40
C PRO A 95 -16.87 -19.82 -20.61
N ASP A 96 -17.68 -19.32 -19.68
CA ASP A 96 -18.31 -18.02 -19.73
C ASP A 96 -17.43 -16.87 -19.20
N GLY A 97 -16.22 -17.18 -18.72
CA GLY A 97 -15.22 -16.24 -18.19
C GLY A 97 -15.13 -16.16 -16.66
N TYR A 98 -16.06 -16.77 -15.91
CA TYR A 98 -16.07 -16.73 -14.45
C TYR A 98 -14.90 -17.51 -13.83
N LEU A 99 -14.22 -16.91 -12.84
CA LEU A 99 -13.15 -17.57 -12.07
C LEU A 99 -13.19 -17.16 -10.59
N PHE A 100 -13.77 -18.02 -9.76
CA PHE A 100 -13.79 -17.89 -8.31
C PHE A 100 -14.01 -19.27 -7.68
N THR A 101 -12.93 -19.86 -7.18
CA THR A 101 -12.87 -21.28 -6.80
C THR A 101 -13.82 -21.61 -5.65
N TYR A 102 -14.11 -20.67 -4.73
CA TYR A 102 -15.06 -20.89 -3.64
C TYR A 102 -16.46 -21.26 -4.14
N ASN A 103 -17.00 -20.52 -5.11
CA ASN A 103 -18.30 -20.84 -5.68
C ASN A 103 -18.21 -22.02 -6.65
N GLN A 104 -17.18 -22.07 -7.51
CA GLN A 104 -17.01 -23.17 -8.46
C GLN A 104 -16.98 -24.55 -7.77
N ILE A 105 -16.40 -24.63 -6.57
CA ILE A 105 -16.23 -25.89 -5.84
C ILE A 105 -17.41 -26.15 -4.88
N HIS A 106 -17.80 -25.17 -4.06
CA HIS A 106 -18.79 -25.42 -3.00
C HIS A 106 -20.24 -25.10 -3.40
N PHE A 107 -20.43 -24.20 -4.35
CA PHE A 107 -21.74 -23.67 -4.71
C PHE A 107 -21.85 -23.51 -6.23
N PRO A 108 -21.71 -24.62 -6.99
CA PRO A 108 -21.87 -24.56 -8.44
C PRO A 108 -23.21 -23.91 -8.80
N ASP A 109 -23.24 -23.22 -9.93
CA ASP A 109 -24.40 -22.47 -10.44
C ASP A 109 -24.82 -21.25 -9.60
N THR A 110 -24.06 -20.89 -8.57
CA THR A 110 -24.30 -19.69 -7.75
C THR A 110 -23.17 -18.67 -7.92
N ARG A 111 -23.52 -17.44 -8.28
CA ARG A 111 -22.59 -16.30 -8.33
C ARG A 111 -23.25 -15.02 -7.84
N TRP A 112 -22.44 -14.06 -7.39
CA TRP A 112 -22.87 -12.69 -7.03
C TRP A 112 -23.92 -12.61 -5.90
N THR A 113 -23.94 -13.58 -4.99
CA THR A 113 -25.00 -13.67 -3.97
C THR A 113 -24.71 -12.77 -2.76
N ASN A 114 -23.46 -12.74 -2.31
CA ASN A 114 -23.06 -12.04 -1.09
C ASN A 114 -21.98 -10.99 -1.39
N LEU A 115 -22.28 -10.09 -2.33
CA LEU A 115 -21.32 -9.10 -2.85
C LEU A 115 -20.70 -8.21 -1.77
N GLN A 116 -21.39 -7.98 -0.65
CA GLN A 116 -20.86 -7.18 0.46
C GLN A 116 -19.83 -7.95 1.30
N ILE A 117 -19.83 -9.29 1.27
CA ILE A 117 -19.09 -10.11 2.23
C ILE A 117 -18.14 -11.11 1.56
N GLU A 118 -18.54 -11.83 0.51
CA GLU A 118 -17.79 -12.97 -0.04
C GLU A 118 -16.71 -12.60 -1.08
N HIS A 119 -16.45 -11.30 -1.31
CA HIS A 119 -15.28 -10.80 -2.07
C HIS A 119 -15.11 -11.36 -3.50
N GLU A 120 -16.18 -11.79 -4.15
CA GLU A 120 -16.13 -12.32 -5.52
C GLU A 120 -15.52 -11.31 -6.50
N LEU A 121 -16.05 -10.08 -6.53
CA LEU A 121 -15.55 -8.98 -7.37
C LEU A 121 -14.14 -8.53 -6.96
N TYR A 122 -13.77 -8.63 -5.68
CA TYR A 122 -12.43 -8.31 -5.18
C TYR A 122 -11.38 -9.30 -5.72
N CYS A 123 -11.70 -10.60 -5.72
CA CYS A 123 -10.79 -11.61 -6.27
C CYS A 123 -10.63 -11.45 -7.79
N HIS A 124 -11.72 -11.13 -8.50
CA HIS A 124 -11.66 -10.81 -9.93
C HIS A 124 -10.88 -9.53 -10.21
N GLY A 125 -11.01 -8.50 -9.37
CA GLY A 125 -10.24 -7.27 -9.51
C GLY A 125 -8.73 -7.53 -9.41
N HIS A 126 -8.29 -8.28 -8.40
CA HIS A 126 -6.87 -8.66 -8.29
C HIS A 126 -6.40 -9.58 -9.42
N LEU A 127 -7.26 -10.46 -9.95
CA LEU A 127 -6.95 -11.25 -11.15
C LEU A 127 -6.70 -10.32 -12.35
N ILE A 128 -7.59 -9.35 -12.59
CA ILE A 128 -7.48 -8.37 -13.67
C ILE A 128 -6.21 -7.53 -13.51
N GLU A 129 -5.89 -7.06 -12.30
CA GLU A 129 -4.64 -6.34 -12.04
C GLU A 129 -3.40 -7.18 -12.42
N ALA A 130 -3.39 -8.47 -12.07
CA ALA A 130 -2.30 -9.38 -12.44
C ALA A 130 -2.16 -9.50 -13.96
N GLY A 131 -3.27 -9.64 -14.70
CA GLY A 131 -3.26 -9.70 -16.16
C GLY A 131 -2.76 -8.41 -16.83
N VAL A 132 -3.18 -7.25 -16.32
CA VAL A 132 -2.69 -5.95 -16.81
C VAL A 132 -1.18 -5.84 -16.58
N SER A 133 -0.70 -6.17 -15.38
CA SER A 133 0.71 -6.06 -15.04
C SER A 133 1.58 -7.05 -15.81
N HIS A 134 1.12 -8.29 -16.00
CA HIS A 134 1.79 -9.27 -16.83
C HIS A 134 1.95 -8.79 -18.27
N TYR A 135 0.87 -8.30 -18.87
CA TYR A 135 0.93 -7.74 -20.22
C TYR A 135 1.90 -6.56 -20.33
N GLN A 136 1.88 -5.63 -19.36
CA GLN A 136 2.82 -4.50 -19.31
C GLN A 136 4.27 -4.94 -19.11
N ALA A 137 4.50 -6.03 -18.37
CA ALA A 137 5.84 -6.55 -18.06
C ALA A 137 6.46 -7.35 -19.21
N THR A 138 5.65 -8.16 -19.92
CA THR A 138 6.16 -9.18 -20.86
C THR A 138 5.70 -8.97 -22.30
N GLY A 139 4.65 -8.16 -22.53
CA GLY A 139 3.97 -8.03 -23.81
C GLY A 139 3.11 -9.25 -24.21
N ARG A 140 3.03 -10.30 -23.38
CA ARG A 140 2.25 -11.52 -23.67
C ARG A 140 0.78 -11.32 -23.33
N ALA A 141 -0.09 -11.78 -24.24
CA ALA A 141 -1.53 -11.62 -24.15
C ALA A 141 -2.27 -12.80 -23.49
N ASP A 142 -1.61 -13.92 -23.21
CA ASP A 142 -2.21 -15.13 -22.65
C ASP A 142 -2.95 -14.91 -21.32
N LEU A 143 -2.33 -14.25 -20.34
CA LEU A 143 -3.05 -13.88 -19.12
C LEU A 143 -4.05 -12.73 -19.40
N LEU A 144 -3.73 -11.80 -20.31
CA LEU A 144 -4.63 -10.70 -20.66
C LEU A 144 -5.97 -11.22 -21.21
N GLU A 145 -5.95 -12.29 -22.01
CA GLU A 145 -7.15 -12.91 -22.57
C GLU A 145 -8.03 -13.55 -21.49
N ILE A 146 -7.43 -14.25 -20.53
CA ILE A 146 -8.13 -14.82 -19.37
C ILE A 146 -8.85 -13.70 -18.60
N VAL A 147 -8.14 -12.62 -18.27
CA VAL A 147 -8.73 -11.55 -17.45
C VAL A 147 -9.74 -10.71 -18.21
N ARG A 148 -9.62 -10.59 -19.54
CA ARG A 148 -10.64 -9.93 -20.38
C ARG A 148 -11.94 -10.71 -20.37
N ARG A 149 -11.91 -12.04 -20.49
CA ARG A 149 -13.12 -12.88 -20.37
C ARG A 149 -13.78 -12.72 -19.00
N ALA A 150 -12.98 -12.65 -17.94
CA ALA A 150 -13.47 -12.38 -16.58
C ALA A 150 -14.11 -10.99 -16.45
N ALA A 151 -13.48 -9.96 -17.02
CA ALA A 151 -14.03 -8.60 -17.05
C ALA A 151 -15.30 -8.48 -17.89
N ASP A 152 -15.36 -9.14 -19.05
CA ASP A 152 -16.52 -9.18 -19.94
C ASP A 152 -17.71 -9.84 -19.25
N ARG A 153 -17.48 -10.93 -18.52
CA ARG A 153 -18.49 -11.58 -17.67
C ARG A 153 -19.06 -10.62 -16.63
N ILE A 154 -18.21 -9.85 -15.95
CA ILE A 154 -18.65 -8.83 -14.98
C ILE A 154 -19.47 -7.74 -15.67
N VAL A 155 -19.03 -7.25 -16.82
CA VAL A 155 -19.79 -6.23 -17.57
C VAL A 155 -21.17 -6.78 -17.96
N GLU A 156 -21.26 -8.01 -18.45
CA GLU A 156 -22.52 -8.65 -18.83
C GLU A 156 -23.48 -8.77 -17.65
N ASP A 157 -22.99 -9.19 -16.48
CA ASP A 157 -23.83 -9.45 -15.31
C ASP A 157 -24.26 -8.17 -14.57
N PHE A 158 -23.43 -7.12 -14.60
CA PHE A 158 -23.62 -5.92 -13.78
C PHE A 158 -24.05 -4.67 -14.54
N ARG A 159 -24.00 -4.62 -15.87
CA ARG A 159 -24.45 -3.44 -16.62
C ARG A 159 -25.91 -3.08 -16.31
N GLY A 160 -26.12 -1.84 -15.89
CA GLY A 160 -27.45 -1.31 -15.56
C GLY A 160 -27.98 -1.76 -14.19
N LYS A 161 -27.19 -2.46 -13.38
CA LYS A 161 -27.57 -2.82 -12.00
C LYS A 161 -27.49 -1.62 -11.06
N ASP A 162 -28.27 -1.69 -10.00
CA ASP A 162 -28.40 -0.64 -8.98
C ASP A 162 -27.33 -0.74 -7.87
N ALA A 163 -27.45 0.15 -6.87
CA ALA A 163 -26.57 0.23 -5.71
C ALA A 163 -26.40 -1.07 -4.90
N LYS A 164 -27.37 -1.98 -4.94
CA LYS A 164 -27.31 -3.25 -4.20
C LYS A 164 -26.26 -4.21 -4.73
N HIS A 165 -25.80 -3.97 -5.96
CA HIS A 165 -24.88 -4.83 -6.69
C HIS A 165 -23.43 -4.31 -6.70
N THR A 166 -23.11 -3.35 -5.84
CA THR A 166 -21.73 -2.88 -5.64
C THR A 166 -20.95 -3.83 -4.72
N PRO A 167 -19.62 -3.95 -4.85
CA PRO A 167 -18.84 -4.82 -3.98
C PRO A 167 -18.70 -4.24 -2.56
N GLY A 168 -18.63 -5.09 -1.55
CA GLY A 168 -18.34 -4.67 -0.18
C GLY A 168 -16.85 -4.43 0.10
N HIS A 169 -15.96 -4.89 -0.76
CA HIS A 169 -14.55 -4.50 -0.74
C HIS A 169 -14.18 -3.99 -2.13
N GLU A 170 -13.78 -2.72 -2.18
CA GLU A 170 -13.28 -2.04 -3.37
C GLU A 170 -12.00 -2.68 -3.86
N GLU A 171 -11.81 -2.71 -5.17
CA GLU A 171 -10.62 -3.21 -5.89
C GLU A 171 -10.95 -3.30 -7.39
N ILE A 172 -12.12 -3.85 -7.70
CA ILE A 172 -12.58 -4.07 -9.09
C ILE A 172 -12.65 -2.75 -9.87
N GLU A 173 -12.95 -1.65 -9.20
CA GLU A 173 -13.00 -0.32 -9.79
C GLU A 173 -11.61 0.12 -10.32
N ILE A 174 -10.55 -0.09 -9.52
CA ILE A 174 -9.15 0.16 -9.93
C ILE A 174 -8.80 -0.75 -11.10
N ALA A 175 -9.09 -2.04 -10.96
CA ALA A 175 -8.71 -3.05 -11.93
C ALA A 175 -9.32 -2.81 -13.32
N LEU A 176 -10.61 -2.46 -13.37
CA LEU A 176 -11.32 -2.13 -14.62
C LEU A 176 -10.79 -0.84 -15.26
N LEU A 177 -10.43 0.18 -14.47
CA LEU A 177 -9.80 1.40 -15.00
C LEU A 177 -8.41 1.10 -15.58
N ARG A 178 -7.60 0.28 -14.89
CA ARG A 178 -6.30 -0.17 -15.42
C ARG A 178 -6.44 -1.00 -16.68
N LEU A 179 -7.42 -1.90 -16.75
CA LEU A 179 -7.71 -2.69 -17.94
C LEU A 179 -8.18 -1.80 -19.11
N TYR A 180 -9.02 -0.80 -18.83
CA TYR A 180 -9.42 0.21 -19.81
C TYR A 180 -8.21 0.98 -20.37
N GLN A 181 -7.24 1.36 -19.55
CA GLN A 181 -6.07 2.12 -20.01
C GLN A 181 -5.26 1.38 -21.09
N ILE A 182 -5.17 0.05 -21.01
CA ILE A 182 -4.43 -0.76 -21.99
C ILE A 182 -5.30 -1.28 -23.15
N THR A 183 -6.60 -1.49 -22.94
CA THR A 183 -7.50 -2.05 -23.98
C THR A 183 -8.30 -0.98 -24.73
N ARG A 184 -8.49 0.19 -24.12
CA ARG A 184 -9.43 1.25 -24.54
C ARG A 184 -10.88 0.76 -24.76
N HIS A 185 -11.24 -0.36 -24.14
CA HIS A 185 -12.58 -0.92 -24.24
C HIS A 185 -13.55 -0.18 -23.29
N GLN A 186 -14.38 0.71 -23.85
CA GLN A 186 -15.25 1.61 -23.09
C GLN A 186 -16.13 0.94 -22.02
N PRO A 187 -16.71 -0.25 -22.25
CA PRO A 187 -17.50 -0.92 -21.21
C PRO A 187 -16.78 -1.13 -19.88
N TYR A 188 -15.45 -1.26 -19.84
CA TYR A 188 -14.70 -1.37 -18.59
C TYR A 188 -14.69 -0.04 -17.82
N LEU A 189 -14.48 1.09 -18.50
CA LEU A 189 -14.56 2.43 -17.90
C LEU A 189 -15.97 2.71 -17.37
N GLU A 190 -16.99 2.40 -18.17
CA GLU A 190 -18.40 2.58 -17.78
C GLU A 190 -18.76 1.73 -16.57
N MET A 191 -18.25 0.49 -16.50
CA MET A 191 -18.50 -0.40 -15.37
C MET A 191 -17.82 0.07 -14.10
N ALA A 192 -16.55 0.51 -14.17
CA ALA A 192 -15.86 1.12 -13.05
C ALA A 192 -16.61 2.37 -12.55
N ARG A 193 -17.01 3.26 -13.47
CA ARG A 193 -17.83 4.44 -13.15
C ARG A 193 -19.14 4.04 -12.47
N GLN A 194 -19.83 3.02 -12.97
CA GLN A 194 -21.09 2.55 -12.38
C GLN A 194 -20.89 2.07 -10.94
N PHE A 195 -19.88 1.23 -10.67
CA PHE A 195 -19.61 0.76 -9.31
C PHE A 195 -19.29 1.90 -8.35
N ILE A 196 -18.44 2.85 -8.76
CA ILE A 196 -18.10 4.04 -7.97
C ILE A 196 -19.34 4.90 -7.69
N GLU A 197 -20.12 5.20 -8.73
CA GLU A 197 -21.26 6.11 -8.62
C GLU A 197 -22.39 5.50 -7.81
N GLN A 198 -22.69 4.22 -8.01
CA GLN A 198 -23.79 3.55 -7.30
C GLN A 198 -23.52 3.35 -5.80
N ARG A 199 -22.26 3.45 -5.37
CA ARG A 199 -21.88 3.30 -3.96
C ARG A 199 -22.57 4.35 -3.09
N GLY A 200 -23.12 3.89 -1.97
CA GLY A 200 -23.82 4.71 -0.98
C GLY A 200 -25.19 5.24 -1.41
N ARG A 201 -25.82 4.60 -2.40
CA ARG A 201 -27.18 4.93 -2.87
C ARG A 201 -28.24 3.89 -2.52
N ASP A 202 -27.91 2.83 -1.79
CA ASP A 202 -28.89 1.85 -1.29
C ASP A 202 -29.53 2.32 0.03
N PRO A 203 -30.81 2.75 0.06
CA PRO A 203 -31.47 3.17 1.28
C PRO A 203 -31.75 2.00 2.24
N PHE A 204 -31.66 0.75 1.77
CA PHE A 204 -31.91 -0.46 2.55
C PHE A 204 -30.62 -1.25 2.82
N PHE A 205 -29.45 -0.59 2.75
CA PHE A 205 -28.15 -1.24 2.88
C PHE A 205 -28.04 -2.14 4.12
N ALA A 206 -28.47 -1.65 5.29
CA ALA A 206 -28.41 -2.43 6.53
C ALA A 206 -29.22 -3.74 6.46
N LEU A 207 -30.42 -3.70 5.85
CA LEU A 207 -31.26 -4.88 5.67
C LEU A 207 -30.63 -5.86 4.66
N SER A 208 -30.07 -5.33 3.56
CA SER A 208 -29.33 -6.11 2.57
C SER A 208 -28.15 -6.83 3.22
N LEU A 209 -27.37 -6.13 4.03
CA LEU A 209 -26.24 -6.69 4.77
C LEU A 209 -26.66 -7.76 5.77
N LEU A 210 -27.74 -7.56 6.53
CA LEU A 210 -28.27 -8.58 7.44
C LEU A 210 -28.67 -9.85 6.67
N LYS A 211 -29.36 -9.72 5.52
CA LYS A 211 -29.71 -10.86 4.67
C LYS A 211 -28.47 -11.61 4.17
N GLN A 212 -27.43 -10.88 3.74
CA GLN A 212 -26.18 -11.50 3.30
C GLN A 212 -25.45 -12.18 4.45
N ASN A 213 -25.43 -11.61 5.66
CA ASN A 213 -24.85 -12.27 6.84
C ASN A 213 -25.53 -13.62 7.14
N PHE A 214 -26.86 -13.70 7.09
CA PHE A 214 -27.57 -14.98 7.24
C PHE A 214 -27.22 -15.98 6.13
N SER A 215 -27.10 -15.50 4.89
CA SER A 215 -26.68 -16.35 3.77
C SER A 215 -25.27 -16.89 3.96
N VAL A 216 -24.32 -16.03 4.33
CA VAL A 216 -22.91 -16.42 4.59
C VAL A 216 -22.80 -17.37 5.76
N GLU A 217 -23.56 -17.17 6.85
CA GLU A 217 -23.59 -18.10 7.97
C GLU A 217 -24.10 -19.48 7.55
N ALA A 218 -25.19 -19.54 6.78
CA ALA A 218 -25.74 -20.79 6.26
C ALA A 218 -24.75 -21.49 5.32
N ARG A 219 -24.12 -20.75 4.41
CA ARG A 219 -23.09 -21.25 3.48
C ARG A 219 -21.86 -21.76 4.22
N GLY A 220 -21.41 -21.05 5.27
CA GLY A 220 -20.32 -21.49 6.13
C GLY A 220 -20.63 -22.79 6.88
N LYS A 221 -21.86 -22.96 7.40
CA LYS A 221 -22.32 -24.22 8.01
C LYS A 221 -22.32 -25.35 6.99
N TYR A 222 -22.81 -25.10 5.78
CA TYR A 222 -22.80 -26.07 4.68
C TYR A 222 -21.38 -26.52 4.32
N VAL A 223 -20.45 -25.58 4.10
CA VAL A 223 -19.04 -25.89 3.77
C VAL A 223 -18.39 -26.69 4.89
N LYS A 224 -18.62 -26.30 6.16
CA LYS A 224 -18.10 -27.04 7.31
C LYS A 224 -18.62 -28.49 7.36
N GLN A 225 -19.91 -28.68 7.11
CA GLN A 225 -20.50 -30.02 7.02
C GLN A 225 -19.88 -30.82 5.87
N LYS A 226 -19.77 -30.24 4.68
CA LYS A 226 -19.13 -30.89 3.53
C LYS A 226 -17.67 -31.25 3.78
N LYS A 227 -16.94 -30.42 4.51
CA LYS A 227 -15.58 -30.74 4.94
C LYS A 227 -15.56 -31.97 5.84
N GLN A 228 -16.47 -32.07 6.80
CA GLN A 228 -16.57 -33.24 7.68
C GLN A 228 -16.92 -34.52 6.92
N GLU A 229 -17.88 -34.45 5.99
CA GLU A 229 -18.24 -35.56 5.10
C GLU A 229 -17.05 -36.00 4.23
N TYR A 230 -16.33 -35.04 3.64
CA TYR A 230 -15.15 -35.31 2.83
C TYR A 230 -14.03 -36.00 3.64
N LEU A 231 -13.72 -35.49 4.84
CA LEU A 231 -12.69 -36.08 5.72
C LEU A 231 -13.06 -37.49 6.20
N ALA A 232 -14.35 -37.76 6.43
CA ALA A 232 -14.82 -39.09 6.78
C ALA A 232 -14.67 -40.08 5.61
N ALA A 233 -14.89 -39.62 4.38
CA ALA A 233 -14.72 -40.43 3.17
C ALA A 233 -13.25 -40.60 2.74
N HIS A 234 -12.36 -39.69 3.14
CA HIS A 234 -10.94 -39.67 2.75
C HIS A 234 -10.03 -39.64 4.00
N PRO A 235 -9.89 -40.76 4.74
CA PRO A 235 -9.13 -40.79 5.99
C PRO A 235 -7.63 -40.49 5.81
N ASP A 236 -7.08 -40.69 4.60
CA ASP A 236 -5.69 -40.40 4.27
C ASP A 236 -5.46 -38.93 3.83
N PHE A 237 -6.53 -38.16 3.61
CA PHE A 237 -6.42 -36.75 3.25
C PHE A 237 -5.90 -35.95 4.44
N LYS A 238 -4.85 -35.16 4.22
CA LYS A 238 -4.26 -34.26 5.22
C LYS A 238 -4.64 -32.82 4.88
N PRO A 239 -5.51 -32.17 5.68
CA PRO A 239 -5.86 -30.77 5.47
C PRO A 239 -4.63 -29.87 5.50
N PHE A 240 -4.63 -28.85 4.66
CA PHE A 240 -3.63 -27.80 4.71
C PHE A 240 -3.73 -27.04 6.04
N GLN A 241 -2.58 -26.65 6.58
CA GLN A 241 -2.52 -25.92 7.84
C GLN A 241 -2.51 -24.42 7.57
N LEU A 242 -3.63 -23.76 7.90
CA LEU A 242 -3.67 -22.30 7.87
C LEU A 242 -2.84 -21.73 9.03
N PRO A 243 -2.00 -20.71 8.78
CA PRO A 243 -1.26 -20.04 9.85
C PRO A 243 -2.21 -19.37 10.87
N PRO A 244 -1.71 -18.93 12.03
CA PRO A 244 -2.53 -18.18 12.96
C PRO A 244 -3.01 -16.85 12.38
N GLY A 245 -4.13 -16.35 12.93
CA GLY A 245 -4.57 -14.98 12.70
C GLY A 245 -3.61 -13.95 13.29
N ASN A 246 -3.80 -12.69 12.92
CA ASN A 246 -3.03 -11.58 13.46
C ASN A 246 -3.47 -11.22 14.87
N VAL A 247 -2.52 -10.81 15.71
CA VAL A 247 -2.76 -10.41 17.09
C VAL A 247 -2.71 -8.89 17.19
N ALA A 248 -3.79 -8.29 17.69
CA ALA A 248 -3.86 -6.87 17.96
C ALA A 248 -4.63 -6.60 19.27
N LYS A 249 -4.15 -5.63 20.04
CA LYS A 249 -4.81 -5.18 21.27
C LYS A 249 -6.08 -4.42 20.89
N LYS A 250 -7.23 -4.77 21.48
CA LYS A 250 -8.53 -4.18 21.13
C LYS A 250 -9.04 -3.29 22.27
N PRO A 251 -9.68 -2.14 21.96
CA PRO A 251 -10.40 -1.38 22.98
C PRO A 251 -11.63 -2.16 23.47
N TRP A 252 -12.07 -1.91 24.71
CA TRP A 252 -13.16 -2.66 25.35
C TRP A 252 -14.50 -2.60 24.59
N ASN A 253 -14.75 -1.53 23.83
CA ASN A 253 -15.98 -1.32 23.05
C ASN A 253 -15.84 -1.72 21.56
N ALA A 254 -14.80 -2.48 21.20
CA ALA A 254 -14.49 -2.83 19.81
C ALA A 254 -15.66 -3.50 19.06
N THR A 255 -16.33 -4.48 19.68
CA THR A 255 -17.45 -5.22 19.07
C THR A 255 -18.66 -4.32 18.81
N LEU A 256 -19.00 -3.43 19.74
CA LEU A 256 -20.09 -2.47 19.55
C LEU A 256 -19.78 -1.53 18.38
N ARG A 257 -18.55 -1.03 18.30
CA ARG A 257 -18.13 -0.14 17.21
C ARG A 257 -18.11 -0.86 15.87
N TRP A 258 -17.74 -2.14 15.83
CA TRP A 258 -17.82 -2.95 14.62
C TRP A 258 -19.27 -2.99 14.10
N ASN A 259 -20.23 -3.37 14.95
CA ASN A 259 -21.64 -3.47 14.58
C ASN A 259 -22.20 -2.13 14.07
N ILE A 260 -21.90 -1.02 14.76
CA ILE A 260 -22.33 0.32 14.34
C ILE A 260 -21.74 0.69 12.98
N ASN A 261 -20.45 0.42 12.74
CA ASN A 261 -19.80 0.72 11.45
C ASN A 261 -20.36 -0.13 10.31
N ALA A 262 -20.61 -1.42 10.55
CA ALA A 262 -21.18 -2.32 9.57
C ALA A 262 -22.61 -1.89 9.19
N LEU A 263 -23.50 -1.73 10.18
CA LEU A 263 -24.91 -1.39 9.95
C LEU A 263 -25.12 0.02 9.39
N SER A 264 -24.24 0.97 9.73
CA SER A 264 -24.28 2.32 9.13
C SER A 264 -23.70 2.39 7.71
N GLY A 265 -23.20 1.27 7.17
CA GLY A 265 -22.52 1.22 5.87
C GLY A 265 -21.13 1.85 5.86
N LYS A 266 -20.64 2.39 6.98
CA LYS A 266 -19.31 3.02 7.05
C LYS A 266 -18.19 2.04 6.79
N TYR A 267 -18.28 0.81 7.32
CA TYR A 267 -17.25 -0.23 7.13
C TYR A 267 -16.96 -0.51 5.65
N PHE A 268 -18.01 -0.45 4.82
CA PHE A 268 -18.02 -0.74 3.38
C PHE A 268 -18.03 0.54 2.53
N GLN A 269 -17.92 1.73 3.12
CA GLN A 269 -18.00 3.01 2.41
C GLN A 269 -19.34 3.20 1.65
N GLN A 270 -20.41 2.58 2.14
CA GLN A 270 -21.79 2.62 1.62
C GLN A 270 -22.67 3.64 2.37
N HIS A 271 -22.10 4.39 3.31
CA HIS A 271 -22.84 5.32 4.16
C HIS A 271 -23.31 6.59 3.44
N ALA A 272 -22.71 6.94 2.30
CA ALA A 272 -23.08 8.10 1.49
C ALA A 272 -22.53 7.98 0.06
N PRO A 273 -23.12 8.68 -0.94
CA PRO A 273 -22.53 8.78 -2.27
C PRO A 273 -21.12 9.38 -2.24
N VAL A 274 -20.24 8.95 -3.14
CA VAL A 274 -18.80 9.28 -3.12
C VAL A 274 -18.50 10.79 -3.03
N ARG A 275 -19.26 11.65 -3.72
CA ARG A 275 -19.10 13.13 -3.66
C ARG A 275 -19.41 13.74 -2.28
N LYS A 276 -20.07 12.99 -1.39
CA LYS A 276 -20.40 13.39 -0.02
C LYS A 276 -19.48 12.74 1.02
N GLN A 277 -18.63 11.80 0.64
CA GLN A 277 -17.67 11.17 1.53
C GLN A 277 -16.48 12.11 1.71
N THR A 278 -16.46 12.84 2.84
CA THR A 278 -15.43 13.86 3.13
C THR A 278 -14.62 13.54 4.39
N ALA A 279 -14.82 12.35 4.95
CA ALA A 279 -14.14 11.90 6.15
C ALA A 279 -13.73 10.43 5.99
N PRO A 280 -12.48 10.07 6.31
CA PRO A 280 -12.03 8.69 6.26
C PRO A 280 -12.72 7.85 7.34
N VAL A 281 -13.53 6.87 6.95
CA VAL A 281 -14.32 6.01 7.86
C VAL A 281 -14.25 4.55 7.44
N GLY A 282 -14.61 3.66 8.37
CA GLY A 282 -14.65 2.23 8.09
C GLY A 282 -13.27 1.62 7.93
N HIS A 283 -13.22 0.50 7.21
CA HIS A 283 -11.99 -0.24 6.95
C HIS A 283 -11.00 0.58 6.11
N SER A 284 -9.73 0.61 6.50
CA SER A 284 -8.77 1.54 5.92
C SER A 284 -8.31 1.16 4.50
N VAL A 285 -8.13 -0.13 4.20
CA VAL A 285 -7.77 -0.58 2.83
C VAL A 285 -8.89 -0.29 1.82
N ARG A 286 -10.11 -0.79 2.10
CA ARG A 286 -11.34 -0.46 1.38
C ARG A 286 -11.47 1.03 1.02
N PHE A 287 -11.38 1.89 2.04
CA PHE A 287 -11.38 3.34 1.85
C PHE A 287 -10.27 3.80 0.89
N ALA A 288 -9.03 3.39 1.11
CA ALA A 288 -7.92 3.84 0.28
C ALA A 288 -8.02 3.35 -1.19
N TYR A 289 -8.53 2.14 -1.41
CA TYR A 289 -8.79 1.61 -2.75
C TYR A 289 -9.94 2.35 -3.44
N LEU A 290 -11.00 2.68 -2.71
CA LEU A 290 -12.09 3.51 -3.22
C LEU A 290 -11.58 4.89 -3.67
N GLU A 291 -10.85 5.58 -2.81
CA GLU A 291 -10.34 6.93 -3.11
C GLU A 291 -9.32 6.90 -4.26
N THR A 292 -8.52 5.84 -4.37
CA THR A 292 -7.64 5.60 -5.53
C THR A 292 -8.47 5.49 -6.81
N ALA A 293 -9.51 4.65 -6.83
CA ALA A 293 -10.36 4.47 -8.00
C ALA A 293 -11.11 5.76 -8.39
N ILE A 294 -11.58 6.55 -7.42
CA ILE A 294 -12.24 7.84 -7.66
C ILE A 294 -11.25 8.84 -8.28
N ALA A 295 -10.02 8.92 -7.77
CA ALA A 295 -8.99 9.79 -8.34
C ALA A 295 -8.62 9.37 -9.77
N MET A 296 -8.47 8.07 -10.03
CA MET A 296 -8.25 7.53 -11.38
C MET A 296 -9.43 7.88 -12.31
N LEU A 297 -10.67 7.68 -11.87
CA LEU A 297 -11.86 8.01 -12.65
C LEU A 297 -11.92 9.51 -12.99
N ALA A 298 -11.60 10.38 -12.02
CA ALA A 298 -11.55 11.83 -12.24
C ALA A 298 -10.51 12.20 -13.30
N ARG A 299 -9.34 11.54 -13.30
CA ARG A 299 -8.29 11.75 -14.31
C ARG A 299 -8.72 11.26 -15.69
N GLU A 300 -9.27 10.05 -15.79
CA GLU A 300 -9.69 9.45 -17.06
C GLU A 300 -10.89 10.16 -17.70
N THR A 301 -11.78 10.75 -16.90
CA THR A 301 -13.02 11.38 -17.39
C THR A 301 -12.97 12.90 -17.42
N GLY A 302 -12.02 13.51 -16.71
CA GLY A 302 -11.98 14.94 -16.48
C GLY A 302 -13.04 15.45 -15.50
N ASP A 303 -13.77 14.57 -14.79
CA ASP A 303 -14.83 14.98 -13.86
C ASP A 303 -14.25 15.63 -12.58
N GLN A 304 -14.17 16.96 -12.63
CA GLN A 304 -13.68 17.79 -11.53
C GLN A 304 -14.63 17.82 -10.31
N THR A 305 -15.86 17.33 -10.42
CA THR A 305 -16.82 17.33 -9.29
C THR A 305 -16.46 16.32 -8.20
N LEU A 306 -15.58 15.36 -8.50
CA LEU A 306 -15.07 14.35 -7.55
C LEU A 306 -13.95 14.91 -6.65
N VAL A 307 -13.15 15.85 -7.17
CA VAL A 307 -11.93 16.37 -6.53
C VAL A 307 -12.15 16.95 -5.13
N PRO A 308 -13.20 17.78 -4.88
CA PRO A 308 -13.36 18.38 -3.56
C PRO A 308 -13.61 17.36 -2.43
N ALA A 309 -14.21 16.21 -2.74
CA ALA A 309 -14.41 15.15 -1.75
C ALA A 309 -13.09 14.47 -1.40
N LEU A 310 -12.31 14.10 -2.43
CA LEU A 310 -10.96 13.53 -2.31
C LEU A 310 -10.05 14.43 -1.45
N GLU A 311 -9.94 15.71 -1.79
CA GLU A 311 -9.08 16.66 -1.07
C GLU A 311 -9.47 16.79 0.40
N ARG A 312 -10.77 16.89 0.72
CA ARG A 312 -11.25 17.01 2.10
C ARG A 312 -11.03 15.73 2.90
N ALA A 313 -11.28 14.57 2.28
CA ALA A 313 -11.05 13.28 2.91
C ALA A 313 -9.55 13.09 3.21
N TRP A 314 -8.68 13.46 2.25
CA TRP A 314 -7.23 13.39 2.38
C TRP A 314 -6.72 14.31 3.49
N GLU A 315 -7.13 15.58 3.48
CA GLU A 315 -6.71 16.56 4.50
C GLU A 315 -7.09 16.09 5.89
N ARG A 316 -8.32 15.56 6.06
CA ARG A 316 -8.79 15.05 7.34
C ARG A 316 -8.05 13.77 7.76
N MET A 317 -7.69 12.90 6.82
CA MET A 317 -6.85 11.73 7.08
C MET A 317 -5.49 12.17 7.61
N ALA A 318 -4.76 12.97 6.82
CA ALA A 318 -3.39 13.39 7.11
C ALA A 318 -3.30 14.19 8.43
N THR A 319 -4.25 15.08 8.70
CA THR A 319 -4.17 15.97 9.88
C THR A 319 -4.79 15.40 11.15
N ARG A 320 -5.68 14.40 11.07
CA ARG A 320 -6.47 13.95 12.25
C ARG A 320 -6.55 12.45 12.45
N ARG A 321 -6.31 11.61 11.44
CA ARG A 321 -6.53 10.15 11.52
C ARG A 321 -5.37 9.31 10.96
N MET A 322 -4.17 9.89 10.94
CA MET A 322 -2.95 9.22 10.53
C MET A 322 -1.94 9.23 11.68
N TYR A 323 -1.28 8.10 11.90
CA TYR A 323 -0.19 7.98 12.85
C TYR A 323 1.07 8.70 12.33
N VAL A 324 2.00 9.05 13.21
CA VAL A 324 3.24 9.76 12.82
C VAL A 324 4.10 8.97 11.82
N THR A 325 3.94 7.65 11.75
CA THR A 325 4.60 6.78 10.76
C THR A 325 3.97 6.84 9.36
N GLY A 326 2.86 7.58 9.19
CA GLY A 326 2.03 7.53 7.99
C GLY A 326 1.00 6.39 7.98
N GLY A 327 0.99 5.53 9.01
CA GLY A 327 0.03 4.43 9.13
C GLY A 327 -1.40 4.92 9.35
N ILE A 328 -2.38 4.22 8.78
CA ILE A 328 -3.81 4.53 8.92
C ILE A 328 -4.58 3.32 9.46
N GLY A 329 -5.61 3.60 10.25
CA GLY A 329 -6.42 2.58 10.91
C GLY A 329 -6.07 2.44 12.40
N SER A 330 -6.89 3.04 13.25
CA SER A 330 -6.69 3.07 14.72
C SER A 330 -7.63 2.14 15.48
N LEU A 331 -8.51 1.41 14.78
CA LEU A 331 -9.44 0.45 15.38
C LEU A 331 -9.18 -0.96 14.86
N PRO A 332 -8.54 -1.83 15.65
CA PRO A 332 -8.19 -3.17 15.20
C PRO A 332 -9.35 -4.08 14.83
N ALA A 333 -10.53 -3.91 15.44
CA ALA A 333 -11.67 -4.80 15.13
C ALA A 333 -12.29 -4.55 13.75
N ILE A 334 -12.15 -3.34 13.20
CA ILE A 334 -12.61 -3.02 11.85
C ILE A 334 -11.46 -2.75 10.89
N GLU A 335 -10.21 -2.93 11.35
CA GLU A 335 -9.00 -2.68 10.57
C GLU A 335 -9.02 -1.27 9.94
N GLY A 336 -9.47 -0.30 10.72
CA GLY A 336 -10.12 0.88 10.16
C GLY A 336 -10.01 2.13 11.00
N PHE A 337 -10.57 3.21 10.48
CA PHE A 337 -10.46 4.54 11.07
C PHE A 337 -11.27 4.67 12.38
N GLY A 338 -10.60 5.21 13.40
CA GLY A 338 -11.24 5.74 14.60
C GLY A 338 -11.82 7.14 14.40
N ASN A 339 -12.14 7.81 15.50
CA ASN A 339 -12.53 9.22 15.49
C ASN A 339 -11.33 10.12 15.20
N ASP A 340 -11.58 11.41 14.92
CA ASP A 340 -10.51 12.40 14.82
C ASP A 340 -9.68 12.40 16.13
N TYR A 341 -8.35 12.34 15.98
CA TYR A 341 -7.36 12.30 17.08
C TYR A 341 -7.39 11.02 17.94
N GLU A 342 -8.14 9.99 17.54
CA GLU A 342 -8.08 8.67 18.15
C GLU A 342 -6.92 7.87 17.56
N LEU A 343 -5.73 8.10 18.10
CA LEU A 343 -4.45 7.56 17.60
C LEU A 343 -3.64 6.95 18.75
N ASP A 344 -4.23 5.98 19.44
CA ASP A 344 -3.52 5.23 20.49
C ASP A 344 -2.41 4.38 19.86
N PRO A 345 -1.15 4.48 20.31
CA PRO A 345 -0.01 3.80 19.69
C PRO A 345 0.02 2.29 19.95
N GLU A 346 -0.63 1.79 21.00
CA GLU A 346 -0.72 0.35 21.30
C GLU A 346 -1.91 -0.30 20.56
N TYR A 347 -3.00 0.44 20.34
CA TYR A 347 -4.13 -0.03 19.52
C TYR A 347 -3.94 0.20 18.03
N ALA A 348 -2.85 0.86 17.61
CA ALA A 348 -2.57 1.12 16.20
C ALA A 348 -2.64 -0.18 15.39
N TYR A 349 -3.68 -0.29 14.56
CA TYR A 349 -3.76 -1.37 13.60
C TYR A 349 -2.78 -1.07 12.48
N ALA A 350 -2.88 0.14 11.90
CA ALA A 350 -1.90 0.69 10.97
C ALA A 350 -1.47 -0.35 9.94
N GLU A 351 -2.45 -1.02 9.32
CA GLU A 351 -2.23 -2.17 8.47
C GLU A 351 -1.28 -1.83 7.32
N THR A 352 -0.36 -2.74 6.99
CA THR A 352 0.55 -2.55 5.87
C THR A 352 -0.21 -2.30 4.55
N CYS A 353 -1.23 -3.10 4.23
CA CYS A 353 -2.05 -2.87 3.03
C CYS A 353 -2.72 -1.49 3.01
N ALA A 354 -3.05 -0.93 4.18
CA ALA A 354 -3.68 0.38 4.25
C ALA A 354 -2.66 1.51 3.97
N ALA A 355 -1.40 1.35 4.40
CA ALA A 355 -0.32 2.23 3.99
C ALA A 355 -0.10 2.17 2.47
N LEU A 356 -0.07 0.97 1.88
CA LEU A 356 0.07 0.77 0.43
C LEU A 356 -1.09 1.38 -0.36
N GLY A 357 -2.34 1.14 0.05
CA GLY A 357 -3.51 1.76 -0.57
C GLY A 357 -3.46 3.29 -0.49
N SER A 358 -3.03 3.84 0.64
CA SER A 358 -2.85 5.30 0.80
C SER A 358 -1.74 5.83 -0.10
N MET A 359 -0.66 5.09 -0.33
CA MET A 359 0.39 5.46 -1.28
C MET A 359 -0.15 5.49 -2.72
N LEU A 360 -0.94 4.51 -3.13
CA LEU A 360 -1.59 4.51 -4.45
C LEU A 360 -2.50 5.74 -4.61
N TRP A 361 -3.30 6.05 -3.58
CA TRP A 361 -4.15 7.23 -3.60
C TRP A 361 -3.34 8.53 -3.68
N ASN A 362 -2.27 8.66 -2.90
CA ASN A 362 -1.36 9.80 -2.94
C ASN A 362 -0.76 10.00 -4.34
N TRP A 363 -0.35 8.91 -5.00
CA TRP A 363 0.14 8.99 -6.37
C TRP A 363 -0.93 9.55 -7.30
N GLU A 364 -2.13 9.00 -7.28
CA GLU A 364 -3.22 9.47 -8.14
C GLU A 364 -3.61 10.93 -7.86
N MET A 365 -3.59 11.36 -6.60
CA MET A 365 -3.80 12.75 -6.22
C MET A 365 -2.69 13.68 -6.71
N ALA A 366 -1.42 13.26 -6.65
CA ALA A 366 -0.30 14.01 -7.21
C ALA A 366 -0.50 14.22 -8.72
N GLN A 367 -0.91 13.17 -9.44
CA GLN A 367 -1.15 13.22 -10.88
C GLN A 367 -2.41 14.02 -11.26
N LEU A 368 -3.41 14.06 -10.38
CA LEU A 368 -4.66 14.77 -10.60
C LEU A 368 -4.55 16.27 -10.30
N THR A 369 -3.73 16.66 -9.32
CA THR A 369 -3.67 18.03 -8.79
C THR A 369 -2.38 18.77 -9.10
N GLY A 370 -1.30 18.05 -9.39
CA GLY A 370 0.06 18.60 -9.50
C GLY A 370 0.68 19.03 -8.16
N GLU A 371 0.03 18.76 -7.01
CA GLU A 371 0.53 19.22 -5.71
C GLU A 371 1.57 18.26 -5.10
N ALA A 372 2.72 18.82 -4.70
CA ALA A 372 3.83 18.06 -4.12
C ALA A 372 3.52 17.39 -2.78
N LYS A 373 2.56 17.91 -1.99
CA LYS A 373 2.18 17.37 -0.67
C LYS A 373 1.77 15.89 -0.72
N TYR A 374 1.19 15.45 -1.83
CA TYR A 374 0.81 14.05 -2.02
C TYR A 374 2.04 13.15 -2.26
N SER A 375 3.01 13.64 -3.03
CA SER A 375 4.29 12.95 -3.25
C SER A 375 5.16 12.91 -2.00
N ASP A 376 5.05 13.95 -1.16
CA ASP A 376 5.71 14.03 0.13
C ASP A 376 5.14 13.01 1.13
N LEU A 377 3.81 12.90 1.22
CA LEU A 377 3.18 11.87 2.05
C LEU A 377 3.45 10.45 1.52
N PHE A 378 3.51 10.27 0.19
CA PHE A 378 3.94 9.01 -0.41
C PHE A 378 5.33 8.60 0.10
N GLU A 379 6.32 9.51 0.04
CA GLU A 379 7.68 9.26 0.55
C GLU A 379 7.64 8.85 2.02
N TRP A 380 6.92 9.63 2.83
CA TRP A 380 6.82 9.41 4.26
C TRP A 380 6.23 8.03 4.60
N GLN A 381 5.17 7.62 3.90
CA GLN A 381 4.58 6.30 4.09
C GLN A 381 5.50 5.18 3.59
N LEU A 382 6.14 5.38 2.44
CA LEU A 382 7.05 4.43 1.82
C LEU A 382 8.18 4.03 2.77
N TYR A 383 8.87 4.99 3.37
CA TYR A 383 10.02 4.74 4.26
C TYR A 383 9.63 4.34 5.70
N ASN A 384 8.34 4.36 6.06
CA ASN A 384 7.87 4.06 7.42
C ASN A 384 6.77 2.99 7.40
N ALA A 385 5.50 3.40 7.33
CA ALA A 385 4.34 2.52 7.49
C ALA A 385 4.24 1.40 6.43
N ALA A 386 4.84 1.58 5.26
CA ALA A 386 4.95 0.54 4.25
C ALA A 386 6.19 -0.34 4.49
N ALA A 387 7.38 0.27 4.56
CA ALA A 387 8.66 -0.45 4.69
C ALA A 387 8.74 -1.40 5.90
N VAL A 388 8.07 -1.06 7.01
CA VAL A 388 8.03 -1.87 8.24
C VAL A 388 7.42 -3.26 8.03
N GLY A 389 6.51 -3.39 7.05
CA GLY A 389 5.70 -4.58 6.82
C GLY A 389 6.47 -5.80 6.34
N MET A 390 7.66 -5.63 5.75
CA MET A 390 8.54 -6.72 5.30
C MET A 390 9.83 -6.72 6.11
N GLY A 391 10.21 -7.88 6.65
CA GLY A 391 11.51 -8.09 7.27
C GLY A 391 12.67 -7.81 6.32
N MET A 392 13.86 -7.59 6.86
CA MET A 392 15.08 -7.41 6.07
C MET A 392 15.44 -8.67 5.27
N ASP A 393 15.05 -9.83 5.78
CA ASP A 393 15.20 -11.15 5.19
C ASP A 393 14.25 -11.44 4.02
N GLY A 394 13.07 -10.80 3.99
CA GLY A 394 12.07 -10.94 2.93
C GLY A 394 11.07 -12.08 3.14
N ASP A 395 11.23 -12.89 4.19
CA ASP A 395 10.41 -14.08 4.47
C ASP A 395 9.60 -13.97 5.78
N ALA A 396 9.61 -12.81 6.44
CA ALA A 396 8.74 -12.53 7.57
C ALA A 396 8.10 -11.15 7.47
N TYR A 397 6.87 -11.02 7.96
CA TYR A 397 6.01 -9.86 7.72
C TYR A 397 5.33 -9.37 9.00
N LEU A 398 4.98 -8.09 9.04
CA LEU A 398 4.02 -7.53 9.99
C LEU A 398 2.71 -7.23 9.26
N TYR A 399 1.60 -7.64 9.85
CA TYR A 399 0.27 -7.26 9.36
C TYR A 399 -0.15 -5.91 9.94
N ASN A 400 -0.25 -5.84 11.27
CA ASN A 400 -0.50 -4.62 12.02
C ASN A 400 0.82 -4.02 12.52
N ASN A 401 0.93 -2.70 12.45
CA ASN A 401 2.18 -1.96 12.70
C ASN A 401 2.01 -1.02 13.90
N PRO A 402 2.11 -1.55 15.15
CA PRO A 402 1.96 -0.72 16.34
C PRO A 402 3.06 0.34 16.43
N LEU A 403 2.80 1.40 17.18
CA LEU A 403 3.79 2.42 17.54
C LEU A 403 4.28 2.27 18.99
N ALA A 404 3.64 1.37 19.75
CA ALA A 404 4.09 0.89 21.04
C ALA A 404 3.79 -0.61 21.14
N CYS A 405 4.83 -1.43 21.28
CA CYS A 405 4.74 -2.88 21.43
C CYS A 405 5.36 -3.29 22.77
N ARG A 406 4.53 -3.72 23.73
CA ARG A 406 4.99 -4.25 25.03
C ARG A 406 5.29 -5.76 25.00
N GLY A 407 5.46 -6.31 23.80
CA GLY A 407 5.56 -7.75 23.53
C GLY A 407 4.32 -8.30 22.82
N GLY A 408 4.42 -9.52 22.30
CA GLY A 408 3.31 -10.25 21.65
C GLY A 408 3.13 -9.99 20.15
N VAL A 409 3.71 -8.92 19.60
CA VAL A 409 3.76 -8.67 18.14
C VAL A 409 5.18 -8.89 17.65
N THR A 410 5.34 -9.82 16.70
CA THR A 410 6.61 -10.17 16.04
C THR A 410 6.33 -10.40 14.55
N ARG A 411 7.35 -10.25 13.70
CA ARG A 411 7.23 -10.66 12.31
C ARG A 411 6.89 -12.15 12.22
N LYS A 412 6.00 -12.52 11.30
CA LYS A 412 5.58 -13.89 11.05
C LYS A 412 5.82 -14.28 9.60
N PRO A 413 6.13 -15.55 9.31
CA PRO A 413 6.39 -15.98 7.94
C PRO A 413 5.14 -15.89 7.05
N TRP A 414 3.95 -16.09 7.62
CA TRP A 414 2.66 -16.02 6.94
C TRP A 414 1.51 -15.80 7.93
N TYR A 415 0.29 -15.60 7.42
CA TYR A 415 -0.92 -15.36 8.21
C TYR A 415 -2.13 -16.11 7.63
N ALA A 416 -3.16 -16.36 8.45
CA ALA A 416 -4.44 -16.91 7.97
C ALA A 416 -5.11 -16.04 6.90
N VAL A 417 -4.85 -14.74 6.95
CA VAL A 417 -5.27 -13.74 5.96
C VAL A 417 -3.98 -13.04 5.50
N PRO A 418 -3.32 -13.53 4.45
CA PRO A 418 -2.01 -13.05 4.04
C PRO A 418 -2.11 -11.97 2.96
N CYS A 419 -2.92 -10.93 3.19
CA CYS A 419 -3.09 -9.87 2.21
C CYS A 419 -1.81 -9.02 2.04
N CYS A 420 -1.00 -8.84 3.10
CA CYS A 420 0.16 -7.95 3.15
C CYS A 420 1.39 -8.43 2.35
N PRO A 421 1.85 -9.69 2.44
CA PRO A 421 3.10 -10.14 1.80
C PRO A 421 3.18 -9.88 0.29
N SER A 422 2.25 -10.43 -0.49
CA SER A 422 2.24 -10.25 -1.94
C SER A 422 1.94 -8.79 -2.34
N ASN A 423 1.17 -8.06 -1.51
CA ASN A 423 0.87 -6.65 -1.74
C ASN A 423 2.14 -5.77 -1.57
N LEU A 424 2.98 -6.06 -0.58
CA LEU A 424 4.31 -5.46 -0.43
C LEU A 424 5.18 -5.78 -1.63
N SER A 425 5.23 -7.04 -2.06
CA SER A 425 6.08 -7.46 -3.18
C SER A 425 5.72 -6.78 -4.50
N ARG A 426 4.44 -6.65 -4.83
CA ARG A 426 4.03 -5.91 -6.03
C ARG A 426 4.29 -4.40 -5.91
N ALA A 427 4.07 -3.82 -4.73
CA ALA A 427 4.34 -2.41 -4.52
C ALA A 427 5.83 -2.11 -4.68
N TRP A 428 6.70 -2.99 -4.17
CA TRP A 428 8.15 -2.81 -4.24
C TRP A 428 8.61 -2.88 -5.69
N ALA A 429 8.18 -3.93 -6.40
CA ALA A 429 8.49 -4.11 -7.81
C ALA A 429 8.12 -2.89 -8.68
N ASP A 430 7.10 -2.13 -8.27
CA ASP A 430 6.61 -0.94 -8.97
C ASP A 430 7.20 0.39 -8.47
N ILE A 431 8.07 0.42 -7.45
CA ILE A 431 8.60 1.68 -6.87
C ILE A 431 9.17 2.61 -7.95
N GLY A 432 9.80 2.05 -8.99
CA GLY A 432 10.34 2.82 -10.12
C GLY A 432 9.31 3.68 -10.87
N LYS A 433 8.03 3.28 -10.87
CA LYS A 433 6.93 4.02 -11.52
C LYS A 433 6.52 5.28 -10.75
N TYR A 434 6.86 5.35 -9.46
CA TYR A 434 6.51 6.46 -8.59
C TYR A 434 7.63 7.49 -8.43
N ILE A 435 8.80 7.26 -9.07
CA ILE A 435 9.95 8.18 -8.99
C ILE A 435 9.73 9.40 -9.88
N PHE A 436 9.26 9.18 -11.10
CA PHE A 436 9.11 10.20 -12.13
C PHE A 436 7.69 10.23 -12.69
N SER A 437 7.23 11.41 -13.10
CA SER A 437 6.09 11.53 -14.02
C SER A 437 6.45 12.50 -15.14
N SER A 438 5.82 12.35 -16.30
CA SER A 438 6.06 13.23 -17.45
C SER A 438 4.81 13.43 -18.27
N ASN A 439 4.70 14.59 -18.91
CA ASN A 439 3.77 14.82 -20.01
C ASN A 439 4.53 14.82 -21.35
N GLN A 440 4.06 15.54 -22.37
CA GLN A 440 4.72 15.58 -23.69
C GLN A 440 6.10 16.25 -23.67
N ASN A 441 6.35 17.19 -22.75
CA ASN A 441 7.54 18.04 -22.73
C ASN A 441 8.01 18.48 -21.34
N GLU A 442 7.41 17.99 -20.25
CA GLU A 442 7.77 18.31 -18.86
C GLU A 442 8.03 17.04 -18.07
N LEU A 443 8.94 17.11 -17.10
CA LEU A 443 9.37 16.00 -16.26
C LEU A 443 9.33 16.39 -14.78
N TRP A 444 8.67 15.59 -13.95
CA TRP A 444 8.64 15.74 -12.49
C TRP A 444 9.44 14.63 -11.82
N ILE A 445 10.24 15.00 -10.82
CA ILE A 445 10.92 14.09 -9.90
C ILE A 445 10.18 14.12 -8.57
N HIS A 446 9.45 13.05 -8.30
CA HIS A 446 8.66 12.86 -7.09
C HIS A 446 9.47 12.21 -5.97
N GLN A 447 10.30 11.21 -6.28
CA GLN A 447 11.07 10.47 -5.27
C GLN A 447 12.56 10.53 -5.58
N TYR A 448 13.39 10.58 -4.54
CA TYR A 448 14.84 10.61 -4.69
C TYR A 448 15.42 9.22 -4.43
N ILE A 449 15.33 8.36 -5.44
CA ILE A 449 15.79 6.96 -5.43
C ILE A 449 16.73 6.76 -6.61
N SER A 450 17.94 6.26 -6.35
CA SER A 450 18.97 6.10 -7.38
C SER A 450 18.44 5.31 -8.58
N SER A 451 18.44 5.95 -9.75
CA SER A 451 17.77 5.43 -10.94
C SER A 451 18.30 6.05 -12.22
N GLN A 452 18.12 5.32 -13.32
CA GLN A 452 18.21 5.84 -14.68
C GLN A 452 16.80 6.02 -15.23
N HIS A 453 16.59 7.12 -15.94
CA HIS A 453 15.29 7.48 -16.46
C HIS A 453 15.37 7.98 -17.89
N GLU A 454 14.44 7.54 -18.74
CA GLU A 454 14.37 7.91 -20.14
C GLU A 454 12.92 8.14 -20.60
N THR A 455 12.69 9.28 -21.24
CA THR A 455 11.50 9.64 -22.00
C THR A 455 11.86 9.83 -23.48
N ASN A 456 10.91 10.24 -24.31
CA ASN A 456 11.16 10.62 -25.71
C ASN A 456 11.97 11.92 -25.86
N PHE A 457 12.09 12.74 -24.82
CA PHE A 457 12.76 14.04 -24.87
C PHE A 457 13.86 14.22 -23.82
N ALA A 458 13.91 13.40 -22.77
CA ALA A 458 14.86 13.53 -21.68
C ALA A 458 15.46 12.18 -21.28
N LYS A 459 16.76 12.16 -21.02
CA LYS A 459 17.47 11.05 -20.38
C LYS A 459 18.29 11.59 -19.21
N LEU A 460 18.15 10.97 -18.04
CA LEU A 460 18.88 11.36 -16.84
C LEU A 460 19.31 10.18 -15.99
N GLU A 461 20.34 10.41 -15.19
CA GLU A 461 20.79 9.54 -14.11
C GLU A 461 20.66 10.27 -12.77
N LEU A 462 19.93 9.68 -11.84
CA LEU A 462 19.75 10.16 -10.48
C LEU A 462 20.52 9.26 -9.53
N HIS A 463 21.36 9.86 -8.69
CA HIS A 463 22.00 9.22 -7.56
C HIS A 463 21.53 9.88 -6.26
N SER A 464 21.07 9.09 -5.29
CA SER A 464 20.55 9.56 -4.01
C SER A 464 21.19 8.78 -2.86
N ASP A 465 21.62 9.51 -1.83
CA ASP A 465 22.10 8.93 -0.57
C ASP A 465 20.97 8.68 0.45
N LEU A 466 19.72 8.93 0.07
CA LEU A 466 18.57 8.65 0.93
C LEU A 466 18.45 7.13 1.22
N PRO A 467 17.95 6.77 2.41
CA PRO A 467 17.43 7.66 3.46
C PRO A 467 18.50 8.14 4.46
N TRP A 468 19.78 7.83 4.25
CA TRP A 468 20.84 8.06 5.25
C TRP A 468 21.41 9.47 5.20
N ASN A 469 21.65 10.02 4.01
CA ASN A 469 22.11 11.39 3.80
C ASN A 469 21.26 12.13 2.77
N GLY A 470 21.26 13.46 2.83
CA GLY A 470 20.41 14.30 1.98
C GLY A 470 21.03 14.70 0.64
N ASN A 471 22.13 14.08 0.21
CA ASN A 471 22.78 14.42 -1.05
C ASN A 471 22.11 13.69 -2.21
N VAL A 472 21.78 14.45 -3.26
CA VAL A 472 21.25 13.93 -4.52
C VAL A 472 22.01 14.57 -5.67
N ARG A 473 22.37 13.77 -6.67
CA ARG A 473 22.98 14.22 -7.91
C ARG A 473 22.13 13.76 -9.07
N ILE A 474 21.80 14.66 -9.99
CA ILE A 474 21.03 14.37 -11.19
C ILE A 474 21.86 14.85 -12.38
N LYS A 475 22.34 13.89 -13.18
CA LYS A 475 23.06 14.15 -14.42
C LYS A 475 22.08 14.09 -15.58
N ILE A 476 22.01 15.15 -16.38
CA ILE A 476 21.22 15.16 -17.62
C ILE A 476 22.11 14.63 -18.75
N GLU A 477 21.62 13.66 -19.51
CA GLU A 477 22.39 13.01 -20.57
C GLU A 477 21.99 13.45 -21.98
N SER A 478 20.75 13.89 -22.17
CA SER A 478 20.23 14.30 -23.48
C SER A 478 20.21 15.83 -23.63
N PRO A 479 20.71 16.40 -24.74
CA PRO A 479 20.51 17.80 -25.03
C PRO A 479 19.04 18.05 -25.39
N ALA A 480 18.30 18.76 -24.54
CA ALA A 480 16.90 19.05 -24.76
C ALA A 480 16.46 20.28 -23.95
N GLU A 481 15.46 21.01 -24.45
CA GLU A 481 14.79 22.08 -23.72
C GLU A 481 13.50 21.53 -23.12
N PHE A 482 13.42 21.51 -21.80
CA PHE A 482 12.24 21.06 -21.09
C PHE A 482 12.19 21.59 -19.64
N PRO A 483 11.00 21.84 -19.09
CA PRO A 483 10.83 22.05 -17.66
C PRO A 483 11.10 20.78 -16.85
N LEU A 484 12.00 20.89 -15.87
CA LEU A 484 12.25 19.88 -14.86
C LEU A 484 11.73 20.35 -13.50
N HIS A 485 10.87 19.57 -12.88
CA HIS A 485 10.24 19.88 -11.60
C HIS A 485 10.80 18.98 -10.49
N LEU A 486 11.47 19.57 -9.51
CA LEU A 486 12.13 18.86 -8.41
C LEU A 486 11.28 19.00 -7.14
N ARG A 487 10.81 17.90 -6.55
CA ARG A 487 10.11 18.00 -5.26
C ARG A 487 11.08 18.48 -4.18
N LEU A 488 10.75 19.56 -3.49
CA LEU A 488 11.43 19.93 -2.24
C LEU A 488 10.68 19.27 -1.08
N PRO A 489 11.28 18.32 -0.35
CA PRO A 489 10.59 17.59 0.72
C PRO A 489 10.21 18.50 1.89
N SER A 490 9.07 18.26 2.54
CA SER A 490 8.61 19.13 3.63
C SER A 490 9.47 19.05 4.91
N TRP A 491 10.26 17.98 5.05
CA TRP A 491 11.14 17.76 6.19
C TRP A 491 12.50 18.47 6.07
N SER A 492 12.87 18.99 4.90
CA SER A 492 14.09 19.78 4.67
C SER A 492 13.76 21.26 4.87
N GLU A 493 14.43 21.93 5.81
CA GLU A 493 14.15 23.33 6.15
C GLU A 493 14.87 24.30 5.23
N SER A 494 16.05 23.92 4.73
CA SER A 494 16.96 24.72 3.91
C SER A 494 17.57 23.89 2.76
N PRO A 495 16.75 23.40 1.81
CA PRO A 495 17.25 22.67 0.65
C PRO A 495 18.14 23.57 -0.21
N GLN A 496 19.30 23.06 -0.61
CA GLN A 496 20.21 23.71 -1.53
C GLN A 496 20.15 23.02 -2.88
N VAL A 497 20.15 23.81 -3.96
CA VAL A 497 20.22 23.29 -5.34
C VAL A 497 21.31 24.05 -6.08
N LYS A 498 22.23 23.31 -6.68
CA LYS A 498 23.30 23.84 -7.53
C LYS A 498 23.17 23.24 -8.92
N LEU A 499 23.55 24.04 -9.91
CA LEU A 499 23.71 23.62 -11.29
C LEU A 499 25.17 23.88 -11.69
N ASN A 500 25.90 22.83 -12.06
CA ASN A 500 27.30 22.92 -12.47
C ASN A 500 28.17 23.65 -11.42
N GLY A 501 27.91 23.41 -10.13
CA GLY A 501 28.59 24.06 -9.01
C GLY A 501 28.00 25.41 -8.58
N GLU A 502 27.20 26.06 -9.41
CA GLU A 502 26.63 27.38 -9.13
C GLU A 502 25.26 27.29 -8.41
N PRO A 503 25.06 27.98 -7.28
CA PRO A 503 23.77 28.00 -6.58
C PRO A 503 22.65 28.57 -7.45
N ILE A 504 21.50 27.86 -7.49
CA ILE A 504 20.28 28.41 -8.07
C ILE A 504 19.60 29.27 -7.00
N ALA A 505 19.48 30.58 -7.24
CA ALA A 505 18.89 31.51 -6.28
C ALA A 505 17.44 31.12 -5.94
N GLN A 506 17.12 30.95 -4.65
CA GLN A 506 15.79 30.56 -4.20
C GLN A 506 14.67 31.55 -4.60
N ASN A 507 15.01 32.80 -4.91
CA ASN A 507 14.07 33.84 -5.33
C ASN A 507 13.74 33.78 -6.83
N ALA A 508 14.50 33.02 -7.63
CA ALA A 508 14.21 32.73 -9.05
C ALA A 508 13.33 31.48 -9.22
N ILE A 509 12.93 30.87 -8.11
CA ILE A 509 12.07 29.69 -8.06
C ILE A 509 10.63 30.14 -8.34
N SER A 510 10.12 29.83 -9.53
CA SER A 510 8.68 29.77 -9.73
C SER A 510 8.17 28.57 -8.94
N LEU A 511 7.66 28.83 -7.72
CA LEU A 511 6.78 27.90 -7.05
C LEU A 511 5.55 27.77 -7.96
N ALA A 512 5.38 26.62 -8.61
CA ALA A 512 4.19 26.38 -9.42
C ALA A 512 2.96 26.75 -8.57
N PRO A 513 2.11 27.71 -9.00
CA PRO A 513 0.95 28.09 -8.21
C PRO A 513 0.10 26.84 -7.99
N PRO A 514 -0.36 26.55 -6.77
CA PRO A 514 -1.32 25.46 -6.58
C PRO A 514 -2.53 25.76 -7.48
N ALA A 515 -2.85 24.83 -8.39
CA ALA A 515 -3.92 25.00 -9.37
C ALA A 515 -5.28 25.32 -8.73
N ARG A 516 -5.45 24.99 -7.44
CA ARG A 516 -6.53 25.45 -6.56
C ARG A 516 -6.01 25.60 -5.12
N ALA A 517 -5.67 26.83 -4.72
CA ALA A 517 -5.28 27.11 -3.34
C ALA A 517 -6.48 26.99 -2.38
N SER A 518 -6.68 25.84 -1.75
CA SER A 518 -7.38 25.80 -0.46
C SER A 518 -6.38 26.11 0.65
N MET A 519 -6.35 27.37 1.08
CA MET A 519 -5.62 27.81 2.28
C MET A 519 -6.20 27.11 3.50
N ARG A 520 -5.62 25.97 3.92
CA ARG A 520 -5.85 25.39 5.27
C ARG A 520 -4.84 24.34 5.76
N SER A 521 -3.87 23.89 4.95
CA SER A 521 -2.81 22.96 5.40
C SER A 521 -1.44 23.66 5.52
N ALA A 522 -1.29 24.58 6.47
CA ALA A 522 -0.02 25.29 6.72
C ALA A 522 1.15 24.40 7.20
N GLN A 523 0.96 23.07 7.24
CA GLN A 523 1.92 22.09 7.79
C GLN A 523 2.60 21.19 6.74
N LEU A 524 2.23 21.30 5.45
CA LEU A 524 2.89 20.56 4.37
C LEU A 524 3.47 21.54 3.35
N ARG A 525 4.74 21.90 3.56
CA ARG A 525 5.47 22.89 2.77
C ARG A 525 6.14 22.31 1.53
N SER A 526 5.90 21.04 1.20
CA SER A 526 6.51 20.44 0.02
C SER A 526 5.98 21.12 -1.23
N VAL A 527 6.89 21.49 -2.13
CA VAL A 527 6.63 22.23 -3.37
C VAL A 527 7.49 21.66 -4.49
N PHE A 528 7.11 21.88 -5.75
CA PHE A 528 7.98 21.60 -6.88
C PHE A 528 8.77 22.86 -7.26
N LEU A 529 10.10 22.74 -7.25
CA LEU A 529 11.01 23.70 -7.87
C LEU A 529 11.04 23.44 -9.37
N SER A 530 10.58 24.40 -10.16
CA SER A 530 10.53 24.29 -11.63
C SER A 530 11.74 24.95 -12.28
N LEU A 531 12.48 24.20 -13.09
CA LEU A 531 13.63 24.65 -13.86
C LEU A 531 13.34 24.48 -15.36
N ALA A 532 12.87 25.56 -16.01
CA ALA A 532 12.63 25.58 -17.46
C ALA A 532 13.86 26.14 -18.18
N ARG A 533 14.60 25.28 -18.87
CA ARG A 533 15.82 25.66 -19.61
C ARG A 533 16.21 24.64 -20.67
N ALA A 534 17.14 25.04 -21.53
CA ALA A 534 17.91 24.14 -22.37
C ALA A 534 18.97 23.42 -21.52
N TRP A 535 18.93 22.09 -21.53
CA TRP A 535 19.86 21.22 -20.84
C TRP A 535 20.97 20.74 -21.76
N SER A 536 22.18 20.66 -21.22
CA SER A 536 23.35 20.08 -21.90
C SER A 536 23.73 18.72 -21.27
N PRO A 537 24.35 17.78 -22.01
CA PRO A 537 24.80 16.49 -21.46
C PRO A 537 25.85 16.57 -20.33
N ALA A 538 26.44 17.75 -20.14
CA ALA A 538 27.36 18.05 -19.05
C ALA A 538 26.67 18.64 -17.80
N ASP A 539 25.37 18.94 -17.88
CA ASP A 539 24.65 19.55 -16.78
C ASP A 539 24.49 18.58 -15.61
N LEU A 540 24.97 19.03 -14.45
CA LEU A 540 24.86 18.34 -13.18
C LEU A 540 24.05 19.20 -12.21
N LEU A 541 22.91 18.68 -11.79
CA LEU A 541 22.17 19.20 -10.66
C LEU A 541 22.61 18.51 -9.39
N GLU A 542 22.94 19.29 -8.37
CA GLU A 542 23.30 18.80 -7.05
C GLU A 542 22.30 19.38 -6.05
N LEU A 543 21.55 18.49 -5.38
CA LEU A 543 20.66 18.87 -4.30
C LEU A 543 21.26 18.42 -2.97
N THR A 544 21.16 19.28 -1.97
CA THR A 544 21.51 18.96 -0.59
C THR A 544 20.31 19.28 0.29
N PHE A 545 19.68 18.24 0.81
CA PHE A 545 18.64 18.36 1.82
C PHE A 545 19.28 18.37 3.20
N ASP A 546 19.03 19.43 3.98
CA ASP A 546 19.32 19.41 5.40
C ASP A 546 18.42 18.35 6.06
N MET A 547 19.05 17.43 6.79
CA MET A 547 18.39 16.29 7.45
C MET A 547 18.39 16.49 8.97
N PRO A 548 17.71 17.52 9.51
CA PRO A 548 17.71 17.79 10.94
C PRO A 548 17.00 16.68 11.71
N ILE A 549 17.40 16.49 12.97
CA ILE A 549 16.58 15.73 13.92
C ILE A 549 15.39 16.61 14.32
N GLN A 550 14.19 16.19 13.95
CA GLN A 550 12.94 16.89 14.29
C GLN A 550 12.21 16.17 15.42
N LEU A 551 11.78 16.97 16.41
CA LEU A 551 10.90 16.53 17.50
C LEU A 551 9.45 16.75 17.06
N ARG A 552 8.73 15.66 16.78
CA ARG A 552 7.32 15.70 16.37
C ARG A 552 6.42 15.55 17.57
N ARG A 553 5.49 16.49 17.75
CA ARG A 553 4.46 16.44 18.80
C ARG A 553 3.12 16.10 18.19
N ALA A 554 2.33 15.28 18.88
CA ALA A 554 0.95 15.04 18.49
C ALA A 554 0.11 16.31 18.76
N HIS A 555 -0.99 16.47 18.01
CA HIS A 555 -1.96 17.51 18.33
C HIS A 555 -2.46 17.34 19.79
N PRO A 556 -2.69 18.42 20.57
CA PRO A 556 -3.16 18.33 21.97
C PRO A 556 -4.46 17.55 22.23
N LYS A 557 -5.16 17.13 21.17
CA LYS A 557 -6.40 16.34 21.24
C LYS A 557 -6.12 14.84 21.21
N VAL A 558 -4.91 14.43 20.82
CA VAL A 558 -4.46 13.04 20.91
C VAL A 558 -4.14 12.75 22.38
N LYS A 559 -4.96 11.91 23.00
CA LYS A 559 -4.85 11.60 24.44
C LYS A 559 -3.52 10.92 24.76
N GLY A 560 -2.94 11.22 25.91
CA GLY A 560 -1.72 10.55 26.41
C GLY A 560 -0.39 10.96 25.75
N HIS A 561 -0.37 12.05 24.96
CA HIS A 561 0.80 12.49 24.21
C HIS A 561 1.33 13.88 24.59
N ALA A 562 0.78 14.54 25.61
CA ALA A 562 1.14 15.92 25.97
C ALA A 562 2.66 16.09 26.23
N ASP A 563 3.25 15.16 26.99
CA ASP A 563 4.67 15.17 27.36
C ASP A 563 5.51 14.20 26.51
N LYS A 564 4.99 13.81 25.34
CA LYS A 564 5.66 12.86 24.44
C LYS A 564 6.08 13.51 23.14
N VAL A 565 7.20 13.03 22.60
CA VAL A 565 7.69 13.38 21.28
C VAL A 565 7.99 12.10 20.49
N ALA A 566 7.80 12.15 19.19
CA ALA A 566 8.37 11.20 18.25
C ALA A 566 9.59 11.86 17.59
N ILE A 567 10.61 11.07 17.30
CA ILE A 567 11.85 11.57 16.70
C ILE A 567 11.87 11.18 15.23
N SER A 568 12.29 12.10 14.37
CA SER A 568 12.50 11.82 12.95
C SER A 568 13.73 12.51 12.42
N ARG A 569 14.30 11.99 11.34
CA ARG A 569 15.39 12.60 10.58
C ARG A 569 15.20 12.28 9.11
N GLY A 570 15.12 13.30 8.26
CA GLY A 570 14.73 13.11 6.87
C GLY A 570 13.35 12.46 6.76
N PRO A 571 13.16 11.48 5.86
CA PRO A 571 11.89 10.76 5.73
C PRO A 571 11.69 9.67 6.79
N LEU A 572 12.62 9.47 7.74
CA LEU A 572 12.58 8.37 8.70
C LEU A 572 12.00 8.80 10.06
N VAL A 573 11.02 8.04 10.55
CA VAL A 573 10.61 8.02 11.96
C VAL A 573 11.51 7.03 12.71
N TYR A 574 11.85 7.34 13.95
CA TYR A 574 12.71 6.54 14.80
C TYR A 574 11.93 5.94 15.98
N CYS A 575 12.44 4.83 16.54
CA CYS A 575 11.92 4.19 17.73
C CYS A 575 13.03 3.71 18.68
N LEU A 576 12.70 3.56 19.96
CA LEU A 576 13.48 2.75 20.89
C LEU A 576 13.06 1.29 20.76
N GLU A 577 14.02 0.39 20.70
CA GLU A 577 13.81 -1.07 20.77
C GLU A 577 14.59 -1.62 21.97
N SER A 578 14.01 -2.56 22.72
CA SER A 578 14.67 -3.14 23.91
C SER A 578 15.99 -3.83 23.59
N ALA A 579 16.17 -4.30 22.35
CA ALA A 579 17.41 -4.92 21.89
C ALA A 579 18.63 -3.98 21.96
N ASP A 580 18.44 -2.67 21.76
CA ASP A 580 19.52 -1.67 21.86
C ASP A 580 19.56 -0.96 23.22
N ASN A 581 18.57 -1.24 24.08
CA ASN A 581 18.36 -0.53 25.34
C ASN A 581 18.07 -1.52 26.49
N PRO A 582 18.89 -2.57 26.72
CA PRO A 582 18.55 -3.73 27.55
C PRO A 582 18.33 -3.42 29.05
N ASN A 583 18.86 -2.31 29.54
CA ASN A 583 18.76 -1.89 30.95
C ASN A 583 17.86 -0.66 31.15
N VAL A 584 17.04 -0.33 30.16
CA VAL A 584 16.19 0.87 30.18
C VAL A 584 14.73 0.45 30.03
N ASP A 585 13.86 0.97 30.89
CA ASP A 585 12.43 0.95 30.62
C ASP A 585 12.10 1.98 29.54
N ILE A 586 12.14 1.55 28.28
CA ILE A 586 11.95 2.39 27.10
C ILE A 586 10.61 3.13 27.08
N PHE A 587 9.60 2.69 27.84
CA PHE A 587 8.29 3.33 27.90
C PHE A 587 8.23 4.51 28.87
N ASN A 588 9.10 4.53 29.87
CA ASN A 588 9.13 5.53 30.93
C ASN A 588 10.37 6.42 30.88
N ALA A 589 11.44 6.00 30.18
CA ALA A 589 12.64 6.80 29.97
C ALA A 589 12.30 8.20 29.43
N LYS A 590 12.79 9.22 30.15
CA LYS A 590 12.71 10.62 29.72
C LYS A 590 13.96 10.98 28.94
N VAL A 591 13.82 11.38 27.69
CA VAL A 591 14.92 11.66 26.77
C VAL A 591 15.43 13.09 26.98
N ASN A 592 16.75 13.25 27.15
CA ASN A 592 17.38 14.55 27.04
C ASN A 592 17.52 14.92 25.55
N THR A 593 16.55 15.67 25.03
CA THR A 593 16.49 16.02 23.60
C THR A 593 17.70 16.80 23.09
N ALA A 594 18.41 17.54 23.94
CA ALA A 594 19.64 18.24 23.56
C ALA A 594 20.81 17.30 23.24
N SER A 595 20.75 16.05 23.72
CA SER A 595 21.77 15.02 23.52
C SER A 595 21.64 14.23 22.21
N LEU A 596 20.56 14.42 21.45
CA LEU A 596 20.28 13.66 20.23
C LEU A 596 21.35 13.91 19.17
N ARG A 597 22.03 12.85 18.72
CA ARG A 597 23.06 12.92 17.67
C ARG A 597 22.87 11.78 16.66
N PRO A 598 22.86 12.08 15.35
CA PRO A 598 22.82 11.04 14.34
C PRO A 598 24.21 10.42 14.18
N THR A 599 24.29 9.10 14.21
CA THR A 599 25.55 8.35 14.08
C THR A 599 25.32 7.20 13.10
N PHE A 600 26.18 7.07 12.08
CA PHE A 600 26.12 5.91 11.20
C PHE A 600 26.79 4.71 11.88
N ASP A 601 26.11 3.57 11.90
CA ASP A 601 26.60 2.34 12.51
C ASP A 601 26.51 1.20 11.51
N ALA A 602 27.67 0.82 10.95
CA ALA A 602 27.80 -0.26 9.98
C ALA A 602 27.62 -1.67 10.59
N SER A 603 27.68 -1.80 11.91
CA SER A 603 27.73 -3.10 12.60
C SER A 603 26.35 -3.71 12.88
N ILE A 604 25.28 -2.91 12.77
CA ILE A 604 23.91 -3.34 13.06
C ILE A 604 23.02 -3.20 11.83
N LEU A 605 22.12 -4.17 11.63
CA LEU A 605 21.03 -4.08 10.64
C LEU A 605 21.50 -3.69 9.23
N GLY A 606 22.66 -4.19 8.80
CA GLY A 606 23.22 -3.93 7.46
C GLY A 606 23.76 -2.52 7.24
N GLY A 607 23.92 -1.71 8.29
CA GLY A 607 24.42 -0.34 8.21
C GLY A 607 23.30 0.70 8.22
N ILE A 608 23.14 1.38 9.35
CA ILE A 608 22.02 2.31 9.55
C ILE A 608 22.49 3.65 10.11
N MET A 609 21.71 4.71 9.84
CA MET A 609 21.80 5.94 10.61
C MET A 609 20.98 5.80 11.90
N LYS A 610 21.62 5.50 13.04
CA LYS A 610 20.97 5.51 14.36
C LYS A 610 20.96 6.92 14.95
N ILE A 611 20.12 7.15 15.96
CA ILE A 611 20.20 8.37 16.79
C ILE A 611 20.62 7.95 18.19
N GLU A 612 21.77 8.44 18.62
CA GLU A 612 22.28 8.29 19.98
C GLU A 612 21.73 9.42 20.85
N ALA A 613 21.35 9.09 22.08
CA ALA A 613 20.87 10.06 23.06
C ALA A 613 21.26 9.63 24.47
N ARG A 614 20.92 10.46 25.44
CA ARG A 614 20.87 10.12 26.85
C ARG A 614 19.49 10.35 27.41
N SER A 615 19.11 9.55 28.40
CA SER A 615 17.98 9.86 29.26
C SER A 615 18.32 11.03 30.20
N ALA A 616 17.31 11.58 30.88
CA ALA A 616 17.47 12.67 31.84
C ALA A 616 18.33 12.29 33.05
N ASP A 617 18.35 11.01 33.43
CA ASP A 617 19.22 10.41 34.45
C ASP A 617 20.57 9.91 33.89
N GLY A 618 20.85 10.16 32.62
CA GLY A 618 22.17 9.97 32.01
C GLY A 618 22.43 8.61 31.37
N GLN A 619 21.47 7.68 31.39
CA GLN A 619 21.61 6.39 30.70
C GLN A 619 21.69 6.57 29.18
N PRO A 620 22.53 5.81 28.47
CA PRO A 620 22.58 5.86 27.01
C PRO A 620 21.27 5.32 26.42
N LEU A 621 20.79 5.98 25.37
CA LEU A 621 19.63 5.55 24.58
C LEU A 621 20.04 5.45 23.11
N THR A 622 19.59 4.39 22.47
CA THR A 622 19.79 4.17 21.03
C THR A 622 18.45 4.06 20.33
N PHE A 623 18.22 4.95 19.37
CA PHE A 623 17.08 4.94 18.48
C PHE A 623 17.47 4.37 17.12
N ILE A 624 16.63 3.50 16.57
CA ILE A 624 16.76 2.96 15.21
C ILE A 624 15.61 3.45 14.33
N PRO A 625 15.76 3.46 12.99
CA PRO A 625 14.64 3.70 12.09
C PRO A 625 13.49 2.74 12.36
N TYR A 626 12.28 3.28 12.48
CA TYR A 626 11.06 2.53 12.82
C TYR A 626 10.90 1.32 11.91
N HIS A 627 11.06 1.46 10.60
CA HIS A 627 10.84 0.35 9.68
C HIS A 627 11.76 -0.87 9.91
N LEU A 628 12.85 -0.73 10.66
CA LEU A 628 13.79 -1.80 10.98
C LEU A 628 13.53 -2.51 12.31
N TRP A 629 12.60 -2.03 13.14
CA TRP A 629 12.24 -2.70 14.40
C TRP A 629 11.78 -4.14 14.13
N GLY A 630 12.02 -5.07 15.07
CA GLY A 630 11.53 -6.45 14.98
C GLY A 630 12.29 -7.38 14.02
N ASN A 631 13.50 -6.99 13.59
CA ASN A 631 14.39 -7.83 12.76
C ASN A 631 15.42 -8.63 13.58
N ARG A 632 15.40 -8.51 14.91
CA ARG A 632 16.40 -9.11 15.82
C ARG A 632 15.77 -9.99 16.89
N GLY A 633 14.65 -10.63 16.54
CA GLY A 633 13.85 -11.45 17.44
C GLY A 633 12.75 -10.66 18.16
N ALA A 634 12.20 -11.27 19.21
CA ALA A 634 11.15 -10.66 20.01
C ALA A 634 11.72 -9.52 20.87
N SER A 635 11.09 -8.35 20.80
CA SER A 635 11.50 -7.14 21.50
C SER A 635 10.29 -6.32 21.92
N THR A 636 10.50 -5.37 22.84
CA THR A 636 9.57 -4.27 23.06
C THR A 636 10.03 -3.05 22.26
N MET A 637 9.09 -2.19 21.87
CA MET A 637 9.38 -1.02 21.05
C MET A 637 8.44 0.15 21.37
N THR A 638 8.94 1.39 21.30
CA THR A 638 8.10 2.59 21.32
C THR A 638 8.63 3.69 20.39
N VAL A 639 7.71 4.32 19.65
CA VAL A 639 7.98 5.52 18.82
C VAL A 639 7.85 6.80 19.64
N TRP A 640 6.89 6.84 20.57
CA TRP A 640 6.63 8.01 21.40
C TRP A 640 7.36 7.89 22.73
N VAL A 641 8.26 8.84 22.99
CA VAL A 641 9.12 8.89 24.18
C VAL A 641 8.81 10.12 25.02
N ASN A 642 9.04 10.02 26.33
CA ASN A 642 8.87 11.17 27.23
C ASN A 642 10.02 12.16 27.00
N ALA A 643 9.75 13.47 26.93
CA ALA A 643 10.77 14.50 26.71
C ALA A 643 10.52 15.77 27.49
#